data_AF-A0A066XSY3-F1
#
_entry.id   AF-A0A066XSY3-F1
#
_cell.length_a   1.000
_cell.length_b   1.000
_cell.length_c   1.000
_cell.angle_alpha   90.00
_cell.angle_beta   90.00
_cell.angle_gamma   90.00
#
_symmetry.space_group_name_H-M   'P 1'
#
loop_
_entity.id
_entity.type
_entity.pdbx_description
1 polymer ?
#
loop_
_entity_poly.entity_id
_entity_poly.type
_entity_poly.pdbx_seq_one_letter_code
_entity_poly.pdbx_strand_id
1 'polypeptide(L)'
;MSAATTSLSDHIWSVFRHCFSPSALLVVILFFYVFYVMYDVKFGPLCDIPGPFWYKVSGIPLAYMHARGKEAQMMPILHEKYGPVVRIAPKELSYNSGADAWEDIYGFEKAGSPKPFKDPIMAISNVDKHESIHLASDHNNPRHRRMMAPAFGDTALRAMQPVLTAWAIKMKDKIAERVGSQTLGGAARMEMTRLFHLTSFDLLCDLTFGEDLHMLDEGDFTPWVQTSIDGIKLDAWIRIAKHFKIGNVLVDALVGNKTARAKHWEHFEYCKDRVDKRLAHTPSRPDFWSFFLKKDEDQGGLSKGEQYVNAAMFMIAGTETTTTTLAGATFFLAKNPETLKTVREEVRSTFGSVEDMTIDRLAGLKYLNACLRETLRIYPPVSLLSPFSNSGKQPSAWRTLIEAGRRGFFQAPCALLRRTPAQGATICGRRIPGDVTVGCHIYSTHTSPTHFKDPLEFHPERWLGDAKYADDHFDAWAPFSVGPRDCLGKNLSWHESRLLLATLLMHFDFTLAEESQDWSRQRVFTLWERPPLLCDIQPVLPSQPWCSVSMSEWYQGLSIPEVYSDWRLGPLRERLILDCAGTFCHSVVPNVRGIEYHYHEHIPPTEPEIWSEARMGRSKLLEIAYQLVDAFNAWDEDRIIGCRTEDCVHEFLPASASQQRYDNATVRAEFAATKEAFKNFHVQVVDHVEDTSAGRIVLFAHASMETTKGDMVLDYVLLLDISEESEKISHILQMNHPRFV
;
A
#
# COMPACT_ATOMS: atom_id res chain seq x y z
N MET A 1 -7.19 -79.55 49.09
CA MET A 1 -6.67 -78.21 49.42
C MET A 1 -5.83 -77.58 48.31
N SER A 2 -5.08 -78.32 47.48
CA SER A 2 -4.22 -77.70 46.43
C SER A 2 -4.96 -77.09 45.23
N ALA A 3 -6.18 -77.55 44.89
CA ALA A 3 -6.96 -77.00 43.78
C ALA A 3 -7.66 -75.65 44.10
N ALA A 4 -7.93 -75.38 45.37
CA ALA A 4 -8.54 -74.11 45.81
C ALA A 4 -7.50 -72.98 45.90
N THR A 5 -6.24 -73.31 46.17
CA THR A 5 -5.12 -72.36 46.21
C THR A 5 -4.70 -71.86 44.83
N THR A 6 -4.80 -72.70 43.79
CA THR A 6 -4.52 -72.29 42.40
C THR A 6 -5.56 -71.32 41.84
N SER A 7 -6.84 -71.53 42.15
CA SER A 7 -7.92 -70.62 41.73
C SER A 7 -7.78 -69.22 42.35
N LEU A 8 -7.39 -69.12 43.62
CA LEU A 8 -7.17 -67.85 44.28
C LEU A 8 -5.92 -67.14 43.74
N SER A 9 -4.82 -67.87 43.50
CA SER A 9 -3.62 -67.27 42.92
C SER A 9 -3.86 -66.76 41.50
N ASP A 10 -4.57 -67.51 40.66
CA ASP A 10 -4.88 -67.10 39.28
C ASP A 10 -5.81 -65.88 39.25
N HIS A 11 -6.76 -65.81 40.19
CA HIS A 11 -7.62 -64.64 40.36
C HIS A 11 -6.83 -63.41 40.83
N ILE A 12 -5.93 -63.57 41.81
CA ILE A 12 -5.03 -62.50 42.26
C ILE A 12 -4.12 -62.03 41.12
N TRP A 13 -3.52 -62.93 40.35
CA TRP A 13 -2.68 -62.57 39.19
C TRP A 13 -3.47 -61.92 38.05
N SER A 14 -4.72 -62.31 37.83
CA SER A 14 -5.62 -61.67 36.86
C SER A 14 -5.96 -60.23 37.27
N VAL A 15 -6.33 -60.02 38.53
CA VAL A 15 -6.58 -58.68 39.10
C VAL A 15 -5.30 -57.84 39.04
N PHE A 16 -4.15 -58.41 39.40
CA PHE A 16 -2.86 -57.72 39.33
C PHE A 16 -2.50 -57.33 37.88
N ARG A 17 -2.69 -58.21 36.90
CA ARG A 17 -2.50 -57.86 35.48
C ARG A 17 -3.45 -56.77 35.00
N HIS A 18 -4.67 -56.69 35.52
CA HIS A 18 -5.61 -55.63 35.16
C HIS A 18 -5.25 -54.30 35.84
N CYS A 19 -4.88 -54.31 37.12
CA CYS A 19 -4.44 -53.11 37.86
C CYS A 19 -3.13 -52.53 37.33
N PHE A 20 -2.21 -53.36 36.84
CA PHE A 20 -0.94 -52.96 36.23
C PHE A 20 -0.96 -53.02 34.70
N SER A 21 -2.15 -53.13 34.09
CA SER A 21 -2.27 -53.05 32.63
C SER A 21 -1.86 -51.66 32.14
N PRO A 22 -1.30 -51.53 30.92
CA PRO A 22 -1.01 -50.22 30.32
C PRO A 22 -2.23 -49.29 30.28
N SER A 23 -3.43 -49.87 30.13
CA SER A 23 -4.70 -49.12 30.18
C SER A 23 -5.02 -48.59 31.58
N ALA A 24 -4.84 -49.37 32.64
CA ALA A 24 -5.06 -48.90 34.01
C ALA A 24 -4.05 -47.82 34.41
N LEU A 25 -2.77 -48.00 34.03
CA LEU A 25 -1.74 -46.98 34.25
C LEU A 25 -2.07 -45.67 33.50
N LEU A 26 -2.55 -45.75 32.26
CA LEU A 26 -2.97 -44.59 31.48
C LEU A 26 -4.14 -43.86 32.14
N VAL A 27 -5.13 -44.58 32.67
CA VAL A 27 -6.28 -43.98 33.37
C VAL A 27 -5.82 -43.27 34.64
N VAL A 28 -4.91 -43.86 35.42
CA VAL A 28 -4.34 -43.22 36.63
C VAL A 28 -3.56 -41.95 36.26
N ILE A 29 -2.70 -42.01 35.24
CA ILE A 29 -1.96 -40.84 34.74
C ILE A 29 -2.93 -39.74 34.29
N LEU A 30 -3.98 -40.11 33.54
CA LEU A 30 -4.98 -39.16 33.07
C LEU A 30 -5.76 -38.53 34.23
N PHE A 31 -6.11 -39.32 35.25
CA PHE A 31 -6.78 -38.82 36.46
C PHE A 31 -5.90 -37.81 37.21
N PHE A 32 -4.66 -38.16 37.53
CA PHE A 32 -3.73 -37.24 38.21
C PHE A 32 -3.45 -35.99 37.38
N TYR A 33 -3.38 -36.14 36.06
CA TYR A 33 -3.24 -35.00 35.17
C TYR A 33 -4.46 -34.07 35.22
N VAL A 34 -5.66 -34.62 35.02
CA VAL A 34 -6.91 -33.83 35.07
C VAL A 34 -7.06 -33.17 36.44
N PHE A 35 -6.77 -33.90 37.52
CA PHE A 35 -6.76 -33.36 38.88
C PHE A 35 -5.77 -32.20 39.02
N TYR A 36 -4.53 -32.37 38.57
CA TYR A 36 -3.51 -31.31 38.60
C TYR A 36 -3.96 -30.06 37.85
N VAL A 37 -4.53 -30.20 36.65
CA VAL A 37 -5.03 -29.06 35.86
C VAL A 37 -6.18 -28.37 36.57
N MET A 38 -7.15 -29.12 37.07
CA MET A 38 -8.28 -28.55 37.81
C MET A 38 -7.83 -27.85 39.09
N TYR A 39 -6.82 -28.40 39.76
CA TYR A 39 -6.17 -27.79 40.91
C TYR A 39 -5.46 -26.48 40.53
N ASP A 40 -4.64 -26.46 39.48
CA ASP A 40 -3.95 -25.24 39.01
C ASP A 40 -4.93 -24.14 38.57
N VAL A 41 -6.03 -24.51 37.91
CA VAL A 41 -7.07 -23.55 37.49
C VAL A 41 -7.76 -22.90 38.69
N LYS A 42 -7.99 -23.65 39.78
CA LYS A 42 -8.71 -23.14 40.97
C LYS A 42 -7.81 -22.56 42.07
N PHE A 43 -6.63 -23.14 42.25
CA PHE A 43 -5.74 -22.89 43.39
C PHE A 43 -4.30 -22.59 42.95
N GLY A 44 -4.01 -22.61 41.64
CA GLY A 44 -2.69 -22.26 41.11
C GLY A 44 -2.42 -20.74 41.21
N PRO A 45 -1.19 -20.32 40.90
CA PRO A 45 -0.74 -18.95 41.12
C PRO A 45 -1.38 -17.91 40.16
N LEU A 46 -2.14 -18.37 39.17
CA LEU A 46 -2.87 -17.56 38.19
C LEU A 46 -4.39 -17.82 38.26
N CYS A 47 -4.91 -18.34 39.39
CA CYS A 47 -6.31 -18.74 39.51
C CYS A 47 -7.30 -17.56 39.48
N ASP A 48 -6.88 -16.42 40.01
CA ASP A 48 -7.64 -15.18 40.14
C ASP A 48 -7.61 -14.33 38.86
N ILE A 49 -6.79 -14.68 37.87
CA ILE A 49 -6.81 -14.01 36.55
C ILE A 49 -8.02 -14.52 35.75
N PRO A 50 -8.89 -13.64 35.26
CA PRO A 50 -10.07 -14.02 34.49
C PRO A 50 -9.69 -14.55 33.10
N GLY A 51 -10.56 -15.36 32.49
CA GLY A 51 -10.35 -15.93 31.16
C GLY A 51 -11.26 -17.12 30.89
N PRO A 52 -11.43 -17.53 29.62
CA PRO A 52 -12.26 -18.69 29.29
C PRO A 52 -11.72 -19.97 29.93
N PHE A 53 -12.61 -20.80 30.48
CA PHE A 53 -12.22 -22.03 31.19
C PHE A 53 -11.28 -22.93 30.38
N TRP A 54 -11.59 -23.18 29.11
CA TRP A 54 -10.76 -24.03 28.24
C TRP A 54 -9.38 -23.45 27.92
N TYR A 55 -9.26 -22.12 27.93
CA TYR A 55 -7.97 -21.43 27.75
C TYR A 55 -7.12 -21.55 29.03
N LYS A 56 -7.75 -21.50 30.22
CA LYS A 56 -7.05 -21.78 31.48
C LYS A 56 -6.55 -23.23 31.57
N VAL A 57 -7.29 -24.16 30.98
CA VAL A 57 -7.00 -25.62 30.96
C VAL A 57 -5.93 -26.00 29.93
N SER A 58 -5.93 -25.38 28.75
CA SER A 58 -5.07 -25.79 27.64
C SER A 58 -4.77 -24.65 26.67
N GLY A 59 -3.63 -24.75 25.97
CA GLY A 59 -3.27 -23.88 24.84
C GLY A 59 -3.94 -24.23 23.52
N ILE A 60 -4.60 -25.38 23.42
CA ILE A 60 -5.22 -25.85 22.16
C ILE A 60 -6.25 -24.85 21.60
N PRO A 61 -7.16 -24.26 22.40
CA PRO A 61 -8.13 -23.28 21.87
C PRO A 61 -7.45 -22.08 21.22
N LEU A 62 -6.34 -21.65 21.83
CA LEU A 62 -5.53 -20.54 21.39
C LEU A 62 -4.78 -20.91 20.09
N ALA A 63 -4.07 -22.04 20.07
CA ALA A 63 -3.43 -22.60 18.88
C ALA A 63 -4.42 -22.78 17.70
N TYR A 64 -5.64 -23.25 17.97
CA TYR A 64 -6.70 -23.38 16.98
C TYR A 64 -7.12 -22.02 16.40
N MET A 65 -7.26 -21.01 17.25
CA MET A 65 -7.60 -19.65 16.84
C MET A 65 -6.50 -19.04 15.94
N HIS A 66 -5.21 -19.23 16.25
CA HIS A 66 -4.11 -18.78 15.37
C HIS A 66 -4.07 -19.56 14.07
N ALA A 67 -4.27 -20.88 14.10
CA ALA A 67 -4.28 -21.70 12.89
C ALA A 67 -5.39 -21.27 11.92
N ARG A 68 -6.49 -20.69 12.43
CA ARG A 68 -7.58 -20.11 11.65
C ARG A 68 -7.38 -18.64 11.28
N GLY A 69 -6.35 -18.00 11.82
CA GLY A 69 -6.05 -16.59 11.67
C GLY A 69 -7.14 -15.65 12.21
N LYS A 70 -7.76 -16.02 13.34
CA LYS A 70 -8.90 -15.29 13.96
C LYS A 70 -8.54 -14.53 15.22
N GLU A 71 -7.26 -14.45 15.55
CA GLU A 71 -6.80 -13.85 16.80
C GLU A 71 -7.26 -12.41 16.98
N ALA A 72 -7.05 -11.56 15.97
CA ALA A 72 -7.43 -10.16 16.04
C ALA A 72 -8.95 -9.97 16.23
N GLN A 73 -9.77 -10.89 15.74
CA GLN A 73 -11.23 -10.84 15.96
C GLN A 73 -11.60 -11.22 17.41
N MET A 74 -10.92 -12.21 17.98
CA MET A 74 -11.29 -12.81 19.25
C MET A 74 -10.70 -12.07 20.45
N MET A 75 -9.51 -11.47 20.33
CA MET A 75 -8.84 -10.81 21.45
C MET A 75 -9.61 -9.62 22.03
N PRO A 76 -10.14 -8.68 21.22
CA PRO A 76 -11.01 -7.62 21.74
C PRO A 76 -12.23 -8.17 22.47
N ILE A 77 -12.88 -9.21 21.93
CA ILE A 77 -14.06 -9.86 22.56
C ILE A 77 -13.71 -10.45 23.92
N LEU A 78 -12.53 -11.07 24.04
CA LEU A 78 -12.05 -11.62 25.31
C LEU A 78 -11.76 -10.52 26.32
N HIS A 79 -11.12 -9.44 25.91
CA HIS A 79 -10.82 -8.31 26.80
C HIS A 79 -12.05 -7.51 27.21
N GLU A 80 -13.03 -7.36 26.32
CA GLU A 80 -14.33 -6.75 26.63
C GLU A 80 -15.07 -7.57 27.71
N LYS A 81 -14.98 -8.91 27.63
CA LYS A 81 -15.66 -9.81 28.57
C LYS A 81 -14.95 -10.00 29.90
N TYR A 82 -13.63 -10.15 29.89
CA TYR A 82 -12.84 -10.56 31.06
C TYR A 82 -12.03 -9.41 31.67
N GLY A 83 -11.97 -8.25 31.01
CA GLY A 83 -11.28 -7.07 31.48
C GLY A 83 -9.84 -6.93 30.95
N PRO A 84 -9.02 -6.08 31.59
CA PRO A 84 -7.77 -5.61 31.01
C PRO A 84 -6.64 -6.64 30.94
N VAL A 85 -6.75 -7.71 31.75
CA VAL A 85 -5.80 -8.83 31.79
C VAL A 85 -6.58 -10.13 31.65
N VAL A 86 -6.23 -10.93 30.64
CA VAL A 86 -6.94 -12.18 30.33
C VAL A 86 -5.96 -13.35 30.28
N ARG A 87 -6.27 -14.42 31.03
CA ARG A 87 -5.57 -15.71 30.95
C ARG A 87 -6.01 -16.44 29.68
N ILE A 88 -5.21 -16.33 28.63
CA ILE A 88 -5.45 -16.94 27.31
C ILE A 88 -4.76 -18.30 27.14
N ALA A 89 -3.90 -18.69 28.08
CA ALA A 89 -3.42 -20.05 28.18
C ALA A 89 -3.01 -20.38 29.64
N PRO A 90 -2.64 -21.63 29.98
CA PRO A 90 -2.34 -21.98 31.36
C PRO A 90 -1.26 -21.11 32.04
N LYS A 91 -0.24 -20.63 31.31
CA LYS A 91 0.83 -19.76 31.80
C LYS A 91 0.99 -18.55 30.88
N GLU A 92 -0.12 -18.05 30.36
CA GLU A 92 -0.08 -16.97 29.39
C GLU A 92 -1.16 -15.94 29.58
N LEU A 93 -0.71 -14.69 29.62
CA LEU A 93 -1.52 -13.53 29.95
C LEU A 93 -1.48 -12.52 28.81
N SER A 94 -2.67 -12.19 28.33
CA SER A 94 -2.90 -11.09 27.42
C SER A 94 -3.20 -9.82 28.20
N TYR A 95 -2.51 -8.73 27.87
CA TYR A 95 -2.76 -7.41 28.41
C TYR A 95 -3.33 -6.49 27.33
N ASN A 96 -4.29 -5.65 27.71
CA ASN A 96 -4.68 -4.48 26.91
C ASN A 96 -4.80 -3.21 27.78
N SER A 97 -4.17 -3.17 28.96
CA SER A 97 -4.27 -2.09 29.95
C SER A 97 -3.63 -0.74 29.54
N GLY A 98 -3.30 -0.52 28.27
CA GLY A 98 -2.70 0.73 27.79
C GLY A 98 -1.22 0.89 28.19
N ALA A 99 -0.82 2.12 28.53
CA ALA A 99 0.58 2.51 28.72
C ALA A 99 1.31 1.74 29.83
N ASP A 100 0.65 1.45 30.95
CA ASP A 100 1.26 0.74 32.08
C ASP A 100 1.77 -0.64 31.65
N ALA A 101 0.96 -1.37 30.88
CA ALA A 101 1.35 -2.69 30.37
C ALA A 101 2.50 -2.60 29.36
N TRP A 102 2.48 -1.57 28.50
CA TRP A 102 3.57 -1.32 27.57
C TRP A 102 4.90 -1.09 28.30
N GLU A 103 4.89 -0.19 29.27
CA GLU A 103 6.09 0.15 30.02
C GLU A 103 6.56 -1.04 30.85
N ASP A 104 5.70 -1.69 31.63
CA ASP A 104 6.11 -2.79 32.52
C ASP A 104 6.64 -4.02 31.77
N ILE A 105 6.07 -4.33 30.58
CA ILE A 105 6.47 -5.51 29.78
C ILE A 105 7.64 -5.18 28.84
N TYR A 106 7.66 -4.02 28.21
CA TYR A 106 8.58 -3.71 27.10
C TYR A 106 9.55 -2.56 27.37
N GLY A 107 9.25 -1.68 28.32
CA GLY A 107 10.05 -0.50 28.64
C GLY A 107 11.45 -0.82 29.19
N PHE A 108 12.17 0.22 29.59
CA PHE A 108 13.54 0.06 30.10
C PHE A 108 13.55 -0.58 31.50
N GLU A 109 14.54 -1.44 31.77
CA GLU A 109 14.71 -2.05 33.09
C GLU A 109 15.13 -1.00 34.12
N LYS A 110 14.46 -0.98 35.28
CA LYS A 110 14.79 -0.10 36.41
C LYS A 110 15.54 -0.93 37.47
N ALA A 111 16.49 -0.31 38.17
CA ALA A 111 17.26 -0.98 39.22
C ALA A 111 16.33 -1.65 40.25
N GLY A 112 16.51 -2.95 40.46
CA GLY A 112 15.73 -3.74 41.43
C GLY A 112 14.35 -4.21 40.95
N SER A 113 13.96 -3.93 39.71
CA SER A 113 12.68 -4.38 39.12
C SER A 113 12.93 -5.19 37.84
N PRO A 114 13.19 -6.51 37.96
CA PRO A 114 13.57 -7.33 36.82
C PRO A 114 12.38 -7.44 35.86
N LYS A 115 12.59 -7.06 34.59
CA LYS A 115 11.55 -7.06 33.56
C LYS A 115 11.43 -8.41 32.85
N PRO A 116 10.26 -8.68 32.22
CA PRO A 116 10.11 -9.81 31.32
C PRO A 116 11.15 -9.78 30.19
N PHE A 117 11.82 -10.91 29.95
CA PHE A 117 12.82 -11.07 28.88
C PHE A 117 12.17 -11.67 27.63
N LYS A 118 12.82 -11.61 26.47
CA LYS A 118 12.27 -12.17 25.23
C LYS A 118 11.97 -13.66 25.37
N ASP A 119 10.75 -14.10 25.05
CA ASP A 119 10.39 -15.51 25.20
C ASP A 119 11.24 -16.40 24.26
N PRO A 120 11.83 -17.51 24.75
CA PRO A 120 12.61 -18.43 23.91
C PRO A 120 11.86 -18.98 22.69
N ILE A 121 10.53 -19.06 22.71
CA ILE A 121 9.74 -19.45 21.53
C ILE A 121 9.92 -18.46 20.36
N MET A 122 10.34 -17.23 20.66
CA MET A 122 10.64 -16.18 19.67
C MET A 122 12.10 -16.21 19.20
N ALA A 123 12.92 -17.12 19.71
CA ALA A 123 14.30 -17.32 19.29
C ALA A 123 14.37 -18.52 18.31
N ILE A 124 14.18 -18.24 17.03
CA ILE A 124 14.49 -19.21 15.97
C ILE A 124 15.98 -19.06 15.63
N SER A 125 16.72 -20.16 15.56
CA SER A 125 18.11 -20.09 15.07
C SER A 125 18.08 -19.87 13.56
N ASN A 126 18.73 -18.81 13.07
CA ASN A 126 18.95 -18.63 11.64
C ASN A 126 19.75 -19.82 11.06
N VAL A 127 19.65 -20.02 9.75
CA VAL A 127 20.28 -21.12 9.02
C VAL A 127 21.79 -21.22 9.29
N ASP A 128 22.43 -20.07 9.49
CA ASP A 128 23.87 -19.93 9.75
C ASP A 128 24.22 -19.72 11.24
N LYS A 129 23.26 -19.96 12.15
CA LYS A 129 23.40 -19.81 13.62
C LYS A 129 23.71 -18.40 14.14
N HIS A 130 23.92 -17.42 13.27
CA HIS A 130 24.08 -16.01 13.63
C HIS A 130 22.76 -15.37 14.04
N GLU A 131 22.79 -14.47 15.02
CA GLU A 131 21.62 -13.73 15.47
C GLU A 131 21.40 -12.48 14.61
N SER A 132 20.19 -12.27 14.10
CA SER A 132 19.76 -10.98 13.57
C SER A 132 19.15 -10.13 14.70
N ILE A 133 19.04 -8.81 14.54
CA ILE A 133 18.56 -7.91 15.60
C ILE A 133 17.20 -8.31 16.16
N HIS A 134 16.30 -8.80 15.30
CA HIS A 134 14.97 -9.25 15.70
C HIS A 134 15.00 -10.54 16.52
N LEU A 135 15.96 -11.45 16.26
CA LEU A 135 16.07 -12.74 16.95
C LEU A 135 16.99 -12.72 18.17
N ALA A 136 17.94 -11.79 18.20
CA ALA A 136 19.00 -11.69 19.20
C ALA A 136 18.47 -11.82 20.64
N SER A 137 19.24 -12.45 21.51
CA SER A 137 18.99 -12.45 22.96
C SER A 137 18.96 -11.02 23.53
N ASP A 138 18.36 -10.83 24.72
CA ASP A 138 18.41 -9.52 25.42
C ASP A 138 19.84 -9.09 25.78
N HIS A 139 20.79 -10.03 25.83
CA HIS A 139 22.22 -9.75 26.02
C HIS A 139 22.88 -9.17 24.76
N ASN A 140 22.62 -9.74 23.58
CA ASN A 140 23.30 -9.33 22.34
C ASN A 140 22.59 -8.18 21.60
N ASN A 141 21.28 -8.04 21.77
CA ASN A 141 20.49 -7.02 21.09
C ASN A 141 20.96 -5.57 21.33
N PRO A 142 21.40 -5.16 22.54
CA PRO A 142 21.96 -3.82 22.75
C PRO A 142 23.19 -3.52 21.88
N ARG A 143 24.04 -4.52 21.59
CA ARG A 143 25.18 -4.36 20.68
C ARG A 143 24.71 -4.16 19.24
N HIS A 144 23.84 -5.04 18.76
CA HIS A 144 23.21 -4.92 17.43
C HIS A 144 22.56 -3.55 17.24
N ARG A 145 21.76 -3.11 18.23
CA ARG A 145 21.05 -1.82 18.18
C ARG A 145 22.02 -0.64 18.18
N ARG A 146 23.10 -0.69 18.95
CA ARG A 146 24.14 0.36 18.95
C ARG A 146 24.83 0.49 17.59
N MET A 147 25.04 -0.61 16.88
CA MET A 147 25.69 -0.60 15.56
C MET A 147 24.74 -0.12 14.45
N MET A 148 23.45 -0.49 14.54
CA MET A 148 22.51 -0.25 13.44
C MET A 148 21.63 0.99 13.60
N ALA A 149 21.28 1.40 14.83
CA ALA A 149 20.42 2.57 15.06
C ALA A 149 20.90 3.87 14.38
N PRO A 150 22.22 4.16 14.25
CA PRO A 150 22.67 5.36 13.54
C PRO A 150 22.19 5.48 12.08
N ALA A 151 21.98 4.36 11.37
CA ALA A 151 21.47 4.38 9.99
C ALA A 151 20.01 4.84 9.89
N PHE A 152 19.27 4.76 11.00
CA PHE A 152 17.85 5.14 11.11
C PHE A 152 17.65 6.46 11.87
N GLY A 153 18.74 7.16 12.19
CA GLY A 153 18.70 8.50 12.78
C GLY A 153 18.51 9.59 11.72
N ASP A 154 18.05 10.77 12.14
CA ASP A 154 17.67 11.87 11.26
C ASP A 154 18.77 12.26 10.26
N THR A 155 20.03 12.29 10.69
CA THR A 155 21.17 12.61 9.81
C THR A 155 21.31 11.61 8.67
N ALA A 156 21.20 10.31 8.96
CA ALA A 156 21.32 9.26 7.96
C ALA A 156 20.13 9.24 7.01
N LEU A 157 18.91 9.40 7.54
CA LEU A 157 17.69 9.43 6.73
C LEU A 157 17.65 10.63 5.79
N ARG A 158 18.10 11.81 6.23
CA ARG A 158 18.26 12.99 5.34
C ARG A 158 19.27 12.74 4.23
N ALA A 159 20.37 12.05 4.53
CA ALA A 159 21.37 11.69 3.54
C ALA A 159 20.84 10.68 2.50
N MET A 160 19.94 9.78 2.92
CA MET A 160 19.30 8.79 2.03
C MET A 160 18.05 9.34 1.32
N GLN A 161 17.50 10.49 1.73
CA GLN A 161 16.26 11.08 1.18
C GLN A 161 16.23 11.13 -0.36
N PRO A 162 17.28 11.51 -1.10
CA PRO A 162 17.24 11.53 -2.56
C PRO A 162 16.89 10.18 -3.18
N VAL A 163 17.29 9.07 -2.53
CA VAL A 163 16.93 7.71 -2.95
C VAL A 163 15.43 7.50 -2.80
N LEU A 164 14.87 7.81 -1.63
CA LEU A 164 13.42 7.72 -1.39
C LEU A 164 12.63 8.55 -2.40
N THR A 165 13.05 9.79 -2.65
CA THR A 165 12.43 10.70 -3.63
C THR A 165 12.44 10.11 -5.04
N ALA A 166 13.57 9.55 -5.49
CA ALA A 166 13.66 8.92 -6.80
C ALA A 166 12.68 7.74 -6.96
N TRP A 167 12.53 6.91 -5.92
CA TRP A 167 11.56 5.80 -5.94
C TRP A 167 10.11 6.27 -5.89
N ALA A 168 9.81 7.37 -5.19
CA ALA A 168 8.48 7.98 -5.22
C ALA A 168 8.13 8.54 -6.61
N ILE A 169 9.09 9.20 -7.28
CA ILE A 169 8.93 9.67 -8.66
C ILE A 169 8.69 8.48 -9.60
N LYS A 170 9.49 7.43 -9.49
CA LYS A 170 9.34 6.21 -10.30
C LYS A 170 7.99 5.53 -10.09
N MET A 171 7.52 5.44 -8.85
CA MET A 171 6.17 4.93 -8.54
C MET A 171 5.10 5.78 -9.23
N LYS A 172 5.20 7.12 -9.12
CA LYS A 172 4.28 8.06 -9.77
C LYS A 172 4.29 7.88 -11.30
N ASP A 173 5.46 7.80 -11.92
CA ASP A 173 5.59 7.62 -13.37
C ASP A 173 4.99 6.28 -13.81
N LYS A 174 5.19 5.20 -13.05
CA LYS A 174 4.61 3.87 -13.34
C LYS A 174 3.10 3.83 -13.18
N ILE A 175 2.53 4.55 -12.22
CA ILE A 175 1.08 4.74 -12.13
C ILE A 175 0.60 5.51 -13.37
N ALA A 176 1.25 6.61 -13.74
CA ALA A 176 0.86 7.43 -14.89
C ALA A 176 0.93 6.65 -16.21
N GLU A 177 1.98 5.85 -16.42
CA GLU A 177 2.13 4.94 -17.57
C GLU A 177 0.96 3.94 -17.65
N ARG A 178 0.59 3.37 -16.50
CA ARG A 178 -0.53 2.41 -16.45
C ARG A 178 -1.88 3.07 -16.67
N VAL A 179 -2.09 4.29 -16.17
CA VAL A 179 -3.33 5.02 -16.44
C VAL A 179 -3.42 5.44 -17.91
N GLY A 180 -2.33 5.96 -18.48
CA GLY A 180 -2.27 6.34 -19.89
C GLY A 180 -2.42 5.17 -20.86
N SER A 181 -1.94 3.98 -20.49
CA SER A 181 -2.07 2.76 -21.31
C SER A 181 -3.43 2.06 -21.19
N GLN A 182 -4.12 2.17 -20.05
CA GLN A 182 -5.41 1.51 -19.86
C GLN A 182 -6.61 2.34 -20.31
N THR A 183 -6.48 3.67 -20.40
CA THR A 183 -7.64 4.54 -20.68
C THR A 183 -7.26 5.87 -21.32
N LEU A 184 -7.88 6.22 -22.45
CA LEU A 184 -7.96 7.60 -22.96
C LEU A 184 -8.95 8.38 -22.05
N GLY A 185 -8.45 8.92 -20.94
CA GLY A 185 -9.22 9.80 -20.04
C GLY A 185 -10.11 9.11 -19.00
N GLY A 186 -9.92 7.80 -18.75
CA GLY A 186 -10.66 7.02 -17.76
C GLY A 186 -9.85 6.72 -16.50
N ALA A 187 -10.51 6.10 -15.52
CA ALA A 187 -9.82 5.57 -14.33
C ALA A 187 -9.25 4.18 -14.64
N ALA A 188 -7.98 3.96 -14.28
CA ALA A 188 -7.33 2.67 -14.40
C ALA A 188 -7.51 1.84 -13.14
N ARG A 189 -7.95 0.60 -13.34
CA ARG A 189 -8.10 -0.38 -12.26
C ARG A 189 -6.74 -0.92 -11.85
N MET A 190 -6.31 -0.60 -10.63
CA MET A 190 -5.00 -0.99 -10.12
C MET A 190 -5.10 -1.72 -8.78
N GLU A 191 -4.23 -2.71 -8.59
CA GLU A 191 -4.06 -3.38 -7.30
C GLU A 191 -3.00 -2.64 -6.49
N MET A 192 -3.45 -1.86 -5.52
CA MET A 192 -2.62 -0.91 -4.79
C MET A 192 -1.64 -1.59 -3.84
N THR A 193 -2.00 -2.75 -3.26
CA THR A 193 -1.10 -3.46 -2.35
C THR A 193 0.16 -3.90 -3.08
N ARG A 194 0.02 -4.50 -4.26
CA ARG A 194 1.12 -4.94 -5.13
C ARG A 194 1.96 -3.76 -5.58
N LEU A 195 1.35 -2.65 -5.98
CA LEU A 195 2.12 -1.44 -6.33
C LEU A 195 3.02 -0.99 -5.18
N PHE A 196 2.45 -0.78 -3.98
CA PHE A 196 3.23 -0.38 -2.81
C PHE A 196 4.29 -1.42 -2.45
N HIS A 197 3.97 -2.71 -2.63
CA HIS A 197 4.89 -3.79 -2.36
C HIS A 197 6.09 -3.74 -3.30
N LEU A 198 5.87 -3.68 -4.62
CA LEU A 198 6.95 -3.62 -5.61
C LEU A 198 7.84 -2.39 -5.37
N THR A 199 7.24 -1.22 -5.14
CA THR A 199 7.99 0.03 -4.85
C THR A 199 8.81 -0.07 -3.57
N SER A 200 8.19 -0.49 -2.47
CA SER A 200 8.86 -0.55 -1.16
C SER A 200 9.98 -1.59 -1.15
N PHE A 201 9.80 -2.71 -1.87
CA PHE A 201 10.79 -3.79 -1.92
C PHE A 201 12.02 -3.37 -2.72
N ASP A 202 11.83 -2.76 -3.89
CA ASP A 202 12.95 -2.21 -4.68
C ASP A 202 13.67 -1.08 -3.94
N LEU A 203 12.93 -0.18 -3.27
CA LEU A 203 13.51 0.88 -2.44
C LEU A 203 14.39 0.30 -1.31
N LEU A 204 13.88 -0.70 -0.56
CA LEU A 204 14.66 -1.33 0.50
C LEU A 204 15.83 -2.13 -0.04
N CYS A 205 15.68 -2.73 -1.22
CA CYS A 205 16.77 -3.43 -1.91
C CYS A 205 17.89 -2.45 -2.24
N ASP A 206 17.54 -1.28 -2.76
CA ASP A 206 18.48 -0.23 -3.09
C ASP A 206 19.20 0.32 -1.85
N LEU A 207 18.46 0.59 -0.76
CA LEU A 207 19.05 1.05 0.51
C LEU A 207 19.92 -0.01 1.21
N THR A 208 19.67 -1.30 0.94
CA THR A 208 20.38 -2.42 1.58
C THR A 208 21.52 -2.95 0.70
N PHE A 209 21.40 -2.96 -0.61
CA PHE A 209 22.36 -3.60 -1.52
C PHE A 209 22.94 -2.64 -2.56
N GLY A 210 22.46 -1.40 -2.64
CA GLY A 210 22.90 -0.41 -3.63
C GLY A 210 22.48 -0.73 -5.06
N GLU A 211 21.54 -1.65 -5.24
CA GLU A 211 20.98 -2.10 -6.51
C GLU A 211 19.50 -2.44 -6.31
N ASP A 212 18.70 -2.37 -7.38
CA ASP A 212 17.28 -2.74 -7.34
C ASP A 212 17.03 -4.17 -7.87
N LEU A 213 15.76 -4.60 -7.85
CA LEU A 213 15.35 -5.91 -8.38
C LEU A 213 14.54 -5.78 -9.68
N HIS A 214 14.43 -4.57 -10.24
CA HIS A 214 13.58 -4.22 -11.38
C HIS A 214 12.11 -4.61 -11.23
N MET A 215 11.62 -4.88 -10.01
CA MET A 215 10.27 -5.42 -9.80
C MET A 215 9.18 -4.39 -10.11
N LEU A 216 9.41 -3.12 -9.81
CA LEU A 216 8.51 -2.04 -10.17
C LEU A 216 8.47 -1.78 -11.68
N ASP A 217 9.58 -2.05 -12.39
CA ASP A 217 9.64 -1.89 -13.85
C ASP A 217 8.92 -3.02 -14.58
N GLU A 218 9.17 -4.26 -14.16
CA GLU A 218 8.57 -5.47 -14.73
C GLU A 218 7.12 -5.68 -14.28
N GLY A 219 6.76 -5.12 -13.12
CA GLY A 219 5.43 -5.25 -12.54
C GLY A 219 5.16 -6.61 -11.87
N ASP A 220 6.18 -7.43 -11.64
CA ASP A 220 6.07 -8.76 -11.02
C ASP A 220 7.11 -9.02 -9.93
N PHE A 221 6.80 -9.96 -9.04
CA PHE A 221 7.70 -10.37 -7.98
C PHE A 221 8.76 -11.33 -8.51
N THR A 222 10.01 -11.13 -8.09
CA THR A 222 11.01 -12.19 -8.30
C THR A 222 10.62 -13.46 -7.53
N PRO A 223 11.01 -14.66 -7.99
CA PRO A 223 10.70 -15.92 -7.29
C PRO A 223 11.18 -15.94 -5.83
N TRP A 224 12.29 -15.26 -5.55
CA TRP A 224 12.85 -15.11 -4.21
C TRP A 224 11.91 -14.31 -3.30
N VAL A 225 11.39 -13.18 -3.77
CA VAL A 225 10.44 -12.35 -3.01
C VAL A 225 9.14 -13.10 -2.76
N GLN A 226 8.56 -13.72 -3.78
CA GLN A 226 7.32 -14.49 -3.64
C GLN A 226 7.46 -15.61 -2.60
N THR A 227 8.56 -16.36 -2.65
CA THR A 227 8.87 -17.43 -1.67
C THR A 227 9.03 -16.88 -0.25
N SER A 228 9.60 -15.68 -0.10
CA SER A 228 9.79 -15.02 1.20
C SER A 228 8.46 -14.62 1.82
N ILE A 229 7.55 -14.07 1.02
CA ILE A 229 6.19 -13.68 1.43
C ILE A 229 5.39 -14.92 1.87
N ASP A 230 5.42 -16.00 1.07
CA ASP A 230 4.75 -17.25 1.39
C ASP A 230 5.32 -17.89 2.67
N GLY A 231 6.61 -17.69 2.93
CA GLY A 231 7.32 -18.12 4.14
C GLY A 231 6.75 -17.53 5.44
N ILE A 232 6.12 -16.35 5.42
CA ILE A 232 5.58 -15.70 6.62
C ILE A 232 4.46 -16.54 7.26
N LYS A 233 3.58 -17.11 6.44
CA LYS A 233 2.51 -18.01 6.92
C LYS A 233 3.09 -19.34 7.43
N LEU A 234 4.09 -19.86 6.73
CA LEU A 234 4.79 -21.07 7.14
C LEU A 234 5.48 -20.88 8.50
N ASP A 235 6.12 -19.74 8.75
CA ASP A 235 6.72 -19.41 10.05
C ASP A 235 5.67 -19.38 11.17
N ALA A 236 4.51 -18.76 10.93
CA ALA A 236 3.40 -18.77 11.88
C ALA A 236 2.93 -20.21 12.21
N TRP A 237 2.78 -21.07 11.21
CA TRP A 237 2.42 -22.48 11.42
C TRP A 237 3.54 -23.29 12.08
N ILE A 238 4.80 -23.04 11.73
CA ILE A 238 5.96 -23.65 12.37
C ILE A 238 5.97 -23.29 13.85
N ARG A 239 5.69 -22.04 14.24
CA ARG A 239 5.59 -21.62 15.65
C ARG A 239 4.47 -22.37 16.37
N ILE A 240 3.29 -22.45 15.76
CA ILE A 240 2.16 -23.23 16.30
C ILE A 240 2.52 -24.71 16.44
N ALA A 241 3.28 -25.28 15.49
CA ALA A 241 3.68 -26.69 15.52
C ALA A 241 4.79 -26.94 16.54
N LYS A 242 5.85 -26.12 16.57
CA LYS A 242 6.96 -26.18 17.52
C LYS A 242 6.53 -25.96 18.96
N HIS A 243 5.38 -25.35 19.15
CA HIS A 243 4.74 -25.30 20.44
C HIS A 243 4.47 -26.69 21.03
N PHE A 244 3.98 -27.62 20.22
CA PHE A 244 3.74 -28.99 20.67
C PHE A 244 5.06 -29.72 20.70
N LYS A 245 5.48 -30.34 21.82
CA LYS A 245 6.76 -31.09 21.88
C LYS A 245 6.94 -32.08 20.72
N ILE A 246 5.87 -32.79 20.36
CA ILE A 246 5.88 -33.69 19.21
C ILE A 246 5.96 -32.93 17.87
N GLY A 247 5.26 -31.80 17.76
CA GLY A 247 5.36 -30.92 16.61
C GLY A 247 6.74 -30.29 16.48
N ASN A 248 7.43 -29.97 17.58
CA ASN A 248 8.81 -29.50 17.58
C ASN A 248 9.74 -30.58 17.01
N VAL A 249 9.62 -31.82 17.50
CA VAL A 249 10.41 -32.94 16.95
C VAL A 249 10.09 -33.18 15.47
N LEU A 250 8.82 -33.11 15.08
CA LEU A 250 8.40 -33.30 13.68
C LEU A 250 8.87 -32.16 12.78
N VAL A 251 8.75 -30.91 13.22
CA VAL A 251 9.24 -29.74 12.49
C VAL A 251 10.76 -29.76 12.41
N ASP A 252 11.46 -30.08 13.50
CA ASP A 252 12.92 -30.18 13.48
C ASP A 252 13.40 -31.32 12.57
N ALA A 253 12.66 -32.44 12.50
CA ALA A 253 12.93 -33.51 11.53
C ALA A 253 12.63 -33.08 10.08
N LEU A 254 11.56 -32.32 9.86
CA LEU A 254 11.16 -31.82 8.55
C LEU A 254 12.10 -30.73 8.02
N VAL A 255 12.44 -29.75 8.86
CA VAL A 255 13.40 -28.67 8.59
C VAL A 255 14.83 -29.21 8.54
N GLY A 256 15.12 -30.27 9.29
CA GLY A 256 16.37 -31.01 9.23
C GLY A 256 16.57 -31.83 7.95
N ASN A 257 15.52 -31.99 7.13
CA ASN A 257 15.63 -32.66 5.84
C ASN A 257 16.47 -31.80 4.87
N LYS A 258 17.36 -32.46 4.11
CA LYS A 258 18.28 -31.85 3.15
C LYS A 258 17.58 -30.92 2.16
N THR A 259 16.39 -31.26 1.68
CA THR A 259 15.67 -30.44 0.69
C THR A 259 15.15 -29.13 1.27
N ALA A 260 14.54 -29.16 2.46
CA ALA A 260 14.06 -27.94 3.13
C ALA A 260 15.24 -27.04 3.50
N ARG A 261 16.34 -27.65 3.98
CA ARG A 261 17.57 -26.96 4.32
C ARG A 261 18.26 -26.33 3.10
N ALA A 262 18.24 -27.00 1.95
CA ALA A 262 18.77 -26.48 0.70
C ALA A 262 18.00 -25.25 0.20
N LYS A 263 16.66 -25.28 0.24
CA LYS A 263 15.84 -24.10 -0.14
C LYS A 263 16.04 -22.90 0.80
N HIS A 264 16.11 -23.15 2.11
CA HIS A 264 16.45 -22.11 3.08
C HIS A 264 17.86 -21.55 2.88
N TRP A 265 18.80 -22.41 2.45
CA TRP A 265 20.18 -22.02 2.13
C TRP A 265 20.25 -21.17 0.87
N GLU A 266 19.50 -21.52 -0.18
CA GLU A 266 19.41 -20.75 -1.43
C GLU A 266 18.90 -19.31 -1.19
N HIS A 267 17.86 -19.16 -0.36
CA HIS A 267 17.37 -17.83 0.05
C HIS A 267 18.45 -17.01 0.81
N PHE A 268 19.25 -17.68 1.66
CA PHE A 268 20.34 -17.04 2.38
C PHE A 268 21.53 -16.69 1.47
N GLU A 269 21.88 -17.57 0.53
CA GLU A 269 22.94 -17.34 -0.46
C GLU A 269 22.62 -16.16 -1.37
N TYR A 270 21.35 -15.99 -1.75
CA TYR A 270 20.91 -14.84 -2.52
C TYR A 270 21.21 -13.51 -1.82
N CYS A 271 20.87 -13.42 -0.53
CA CYS A 271 21.17 -12.22 0.27
C CYS A 271 22.68 -12.04 0.46
N LYS A 272 23.39 -13.14 0.75
CA LYS A 272 24.83 -13.13 0.98
C LYS A 272 25.59 -12.59 -0.24
N ASP A 273 25.28 -13.09 -1.44
CA ASP A 273 25.94 -12.66 -2.68
C ASP A 273 25.77 -11.16 -2.92
N ARG A 274 24.57 -10.61 -2.69
CA ARG A 274 24.31 -9.17 -2.81
C ARG A 274 25.03 -8.35 -1.75
N VAL A 275 25.08 -8.81 -0.48
CA VAL A 275 25.89 -8.13 0.55
C VAL A 275 27.36 -8.15 0.15
N ASP A 276 27.92 -9.29 -0.25
CA ASP A 276 29.33 -9.38 -0.63
C ASP A 276 29.66 -8.49 -1.84
N LYS A 277 28.80 -8.47 -2.87
CA LYS A 277 28.92 -7.56 -4.02
C LYS A 277 28.88 -6.09 -3.60
N ARG A 278 27.93 -5.74 -2.73
CA ARG A 278 27.79 -4.37 -2.23
C ARG A 278 29.02 -3.95 -1.43
N LEU A 279 29.52 -4.81 -0.54
CA LEU A 279 30.67 -4.52 0.32
C LEU A 279 32.01 -4.51 -0.43
N ALA A 280 32.09 -5.13 -1.60
CA ALA A 280 33.27 -5.08 -2.46
C ALA A 280 33.50 -3.70 -3.11
N HIS A 281 32.52 -2.81 -3.07
CA HIS A 281 32.56 -1.51 -3.73
C HIS A 281 32.27 -0.36 -2.76
N THR A 282 32.93 0.78 -2.96
CA THR A 282 32.58 2.02 -2.26
C THR A 282 31.33 2.62 -2.91
N PRO A 283 30.26 2.92 -2.15
CA PRO A 283 29.04 3.44 -2.76
C PRO A 283 29.23 4.88 -3.22
N SER A 284 28.56 5.26 -4.29
CA SER A 284 28.48 6.66 -4.75
C SER A 284 27.56 7.52 -3.87
N ARG A 285 26.65 6.89 -3.12
CA ARG A 285 25.67 7.53 -2.22
C ARG A 285 25.58 6.80 -0.87
N PRO A 286 25.22 7.49 0.22
CA PRO A 286 25.01 6.83 1.51
C PRO A 286 23.88 5.81 1.47
N ASP A 287 24.09 4.69 2.14
CA ASP A 287 23.15 3.58 2.32
C ASP A 287 23.26 3.00 3.74
N PHE A 288 22.57 1.91 4.06
CA PHE A 288 22.63 1.33 5.41
C PHE A 288 24.05 0.92 5.85
N TRP A 289 24.83 0.30 4.96
CA TRP A 289 26.20 -0.16 5.29
C TRP A 289 27.17 0.98 5.55
N SER A 290 26.96 2.13 4.90
CA SER A 290 27.71 3.37 5.15
C SER A 290 27.66 3.81 6.62
N PHE A 291 26.62 3.40 7.36
CA PHE A 291 26.46 3.69 8.78
C PHE A 291 26.77 2.49 9.70
N PHE A 292 26.55 1.26 9.23
CA PHE A 292 26.79 0.04 10.03
C PHE A 292 28.28 -0.28 10.21
N LEU A 293 29.11 0.02 9.21
CA LEU A 293 30.52 -0.40 9.18
C LEU A 293 31.48 0.57 9.88
N LYS A 294 30.98 1.40 10.80
CA LYS A 294 31.82 2.36 11.55
C LYS A 294 32.78 1.70 12.55
N LYS A 295 32.59 0.41 12.86
CA LYS A 295 33.43 -0.36 13.78
C LYS A 295 33.69 -1.75 13.22
N ASP A 296 34.93 -2.21 13.36
CA ASP A 296 35.32 -3.58 13.05
C ASP A 296 34.74 -4.57 14.08
N GLU A 297 34.66 -5.84 13.71
CA GLU A 297 34.15 -6.94 14.55
C GLU A 297 34.89 -7.01 15.90
N ASP A 298 36.22 -6.88 15.88
CA ASP A 298 37.08 -6.86 17.08
C ASP A 298 36.79 -5.69 18.03
N GLN A 299 36.12 -4.65 17.55
CA GLN A 299 35.70 -3.48 18.33
C GLN A 299 34.21 -3.52 18.71
N GLY A 300 33.57 -4.69 18.54
CA GLY A 300 32.15 -4.92 18.80
C GLY A 300 31.24 -4.59 17.62
N GLY A 301 31.77 -4.54 16.40
CA GLY A 301 31.02 -4.45 15.13
C GLY A 301 30.20 -5.71 14.83
N LEU A 302 29.49 -5.70 13.71
CA LEU A 302 28.70 -6.85 13.23
C LEU A 302 29.62 -7.85 12.50
N SER A 303 29.55 -9.13 12.85
CA SER A 303 30.24 -10.17 12.08
C SER A 303 29.66 -10.32 10.67
N LYS A 304 30.40 -10.89 9.72
CA LYS A 304 29.87 -11.13 8.36
C LYS A 304 28.57 -11.93 8.35
N GLY A 305 28.50 -12.98 9.17
CA GLY A 305 27.28 -13.76 9.33
C GLY A 305 26.11 -12.94 9.87
N GLU A 306 26.38 -12.04 10.83
CA GLU A 306 25.39 -11.08 11.34
C GLU A 306 24.95 -10.06 10.28
N GLN A 307 25.86 -9.62 9.41
CA GLN A 307 25.54 -8.73 8.30
C GLN A 307 24.56 -9.41 7.33
N TYR A 308 24.82 -10.65 6.92
CA TYR A 308 23.95 -11.40 6.00
C TYR A 308 22.54 -11.63 6.56
N VAL A 309 22.42 -12.08 7.82
CA VAL A 309 21.10 -12.35 8.43
C VAL A 309 20.30 -11.08 8.72
N ASN A 310 20.97 -9.95 8.99
CA ASN A 310 20.30 -8.67 9.16
C ASN A 310 19.84 -8.10 7.81
N ALA A 311 20.64 -8.22 6.75
CA ALA A 311 20.26 -7.80 5.40
C ALA A 311 18.96 -8.50 4.93
N ALA A 312 18.91 -9.83 5.06
CA ALA A 312 17.71 -10.61 4.73
C ALA A 312 16.48 -10.18 5.55
N MET A 313 16.68 -9.82 6.83
CA MET A 313 15.61 -9.36 7.70
C MET A 313 15.07 -7.98 7.30
N PHE A 314 15.92 -7.04 6.87
CA PHE A 314 15.48 -5.71 6.44
C PHE A 314 14.54 -5.77 5.25
N MET A 315 14.82 -6.66 4.30
CA MET A 315 14.00 -6.84 3.09
C MET A 315 12.56 -7.23 3.42
N ILE A 316 12.37 -8.17 4.35
CA ILE A 316 11.03 -8.62 4.73
C ILE A 316 10.36 -7.60 5.67
N ALA A 317 11.06 -7.17 6.72
CA ALA A 317 10.43 -6.37 7.76
C ALA A 317 10.16 -4.92 7.36
N GLY A 318 11.03 -4.30 6.56
CA GLY A 318 10.84 -2.93 6.08
C GLY A 318 9.71 -2.84 5.06
N THR A 319 9.67 -3.80 4.13
CA THR A 319 8.75 -3.74 3.00
C THR A 319 7.32 -4.10 3.36
N GLU A 320 7.11 -5.27 4.00
CA GLU A 320 5.77 -5.78 4.26
C GLU A 320 4.98 -4.88 5.21
N THR A 321 5.66 -4.28 6.19
CA THR A 321 5.02 -3.43 7.20
C THR A 321 4.62 -2.06 6.63
N THR A 322 5.50 -1.41 5.86
CA THR A 322 5.18 -0.15 5.18
C THR A 322 4.08 -0.36 4.15
N THR A 323 4.16 -1.42 3.34
CA THR A 323 3.11 -1.80 2.37
C THR A 323 1.75 -1.98 3.05
N THR A 324 1.72 -2.65 4.20
CA THR A 324 0.48 -2.83 4.98
C THR A 324 -0.11 -1.49 5.41
N THR A 325 0.74 -0.58 5.88
CA THR A 325 0.33 0.75 6.34
C THR A 325 -0.24 1.57 5.19
N LEU A 326 0.43 1.57 4.03
CA LEU A 326 -0.02 2.27 2.83
C LEU A 326 -1.33 1.70 2.26
N ALA A 327 -1.47 0.36 2.22
CA ALA A 327 -2.69 -0.30 1.78
C ALA A 327 -3.86 0.03 2.72
N GLY A 328 -3.64 -0.04 4.05
CA GLY A 328 -4.63 0.36 5.04
C GLY A 328 -5.04 1.83 4.88
N ALA A 329 -4.07 2.74 4.79
CA ALA A 329 -4.34 4.17 4.63
C ALA A 329 -5.16 4.44 3.36
N THR A 330 -4.76 3.84 2.23
CA THR A 330 -5.49 3.95 0.96
C THR A 330 -6.93 3.45 1.09
N PHE A 331 -7.14 2.28 1.72
CA PHE A 331 -8.48 1.73 1.94
C PHE A 331 -9.35 2.64 2.83
N PHE A 332 -8.85 3.07 4.00
CA PHE A 332 -9.64 3.89 4.91
C PHE A 332 -9.93 5.27 4.35
N LEU A 333 -8.97 5.88 3.65
CA LEU A 333 -9.21 7.14 2.96
C LEU A 333 -10.27 6.96 1.87
N ALA A 334 -10.18 5.92 1.04
CA ALA A 334 -11.18 5.68 -0.01
C ALA A 334 -12.59 5.40 0.54
N LYS A 335 -12.69 4.82 1.75
CA LYS A 335 -13.95 4.62 2.48
C LYS A 335 -14.51 5.90 3.12
N ASN A 336 -13.69 6.94 3.30
CA ASN A 336 -14.06 8.19 3.97
C ASN A 336 -13.79 9.39 3.04
N PRO A 337 -14.70 9.71 2.08
CA PRO A 337 -14.47 10.72 1.05
C PRO A 337 -14.12 12.11 1.59
N GLU A 338 -14.76 12.56 2.68
CA GLU A 338 -14.48 13.87 3.29
C GLU A 338 -13.06 13.95 3.88
N THR A 339 -12.63 12.87 4.53
CA THR A 339 -11.27 12.74 5.05
C THR A 339 -10.25 12.72 3.92
N LEU A 340 -10.54 12.00 2.84
CA LEU A 340 -9.70 11.93 1.66
C LEU A 340 -9.59 13.28 0.94
N LYS A 341 -10.70 14.01 0.83
CA LYS A 341 -10.71 15.38 0.30
C LYS A 341 -9.80 16.30 1.13
N THR A 342 -9.96 16.29 2.45
CA THR A 342 -9.20 17.14 3.37
C THR A 342 -7.69 16.87 3.29
N VAL A 343 -7.27 15.60 3.29
CA VAL A 343 -5.84 15.26 3.19
C VAL A 343 -5.26 15.56 1.81
N ARG A 344 -6.05 15.40 0.73
CA ARG A 344 -5.63 15.80 -0.62
C ARG A 344 -5.41 17.30 -0.71
N GLU A 345 -6.34 18.10 -0.18
CA GLU A 345 -6.22 19.55 -0.16
C GLU A 345 -4.94 19.97 0.59
N GLU A 346 -4.68 19.42 1.78
CA GLU A 346 -3.47 19.70 2.56
C GLU A 346 -2.18 19.38 1.77
N VAL A 347 -2.13 18.22 1.11
CA VAL A 347 -0.95 17.80 0.33
C VAL A 347 -0.77 18.68 -0.92
N ARG A 348 -1.83 18.86 -1.71
CA ARG A 348 -1.80 19.59 -2.99
C ARG A 348 -1.58 21.09 -2.81
N SER A 349 -2.04 21.69 -1.72
CA SER A 349 -1.78 23.11 -1.42
C SER A 349 -0.36 23.36 -0.91
N THR A 350 0.33 22.31 -0.41
CA THR A 350 1.64 22.46 0.23
C THR A 350 2.80 22.22 -0.73
N PHE A 351 2.66 21.30 -1.69
CA PHE A 351 3.77 20.85 -2.54
C PHE A 351 3.51 21.14 -4.02
N GLY A 352 4.55 21.59 -4.73
CA GLY A 352 4.53 21.80 -6.20
C GLY A 352 5.11 20.61 -6.97
N SER A 353 6.05 19.86 -6.37
CA SER A 353 6.56 18.61 -6.92
C SER A 353 6.89 17.56 -5.84
N VAL A 354 7.29 16.35 -6.26
CA VAL A 354 7.71 15.27 -5.34
C VAL A 354 9.04 15.60 -4.68
N GLU A 355 9.92 16.32 -5.37
CA GLU A 355 11.23 16.77 -4.87
C GLU A 355 11.08 17.75 -3.69
N ASP A 356 9.98 18.51 -3.66
CA ASP A 356 9.65 19.40 -2.54
C ASP A 356 9.23 18.66 -1.26
N MET A 357 8.89 17.36 -1.35
CA MET A 357 8.41 16.53 -0.25
C MET A 357 9.54 16.06 0.66
N THR A 358 10.24 17.01 1.27
CA THR A 358 11.34 16.69 2.20
C THR A 358 10.83 16.09 3.51
N ILE A 359 11.73 15.39 4.20
CA ILE A 359 11.52 14.80 5.53
C ILE A 359 10.81 15.76 6.50
N ASP A 360 11.26 17.01 6.58
CA ASP A 360 10.70 18.00 7.50
C ASP A 360 9.34 18.50 7.06
N ARG A 361 9.16 18.78 5.77
CA ARG A 361 7.90 19.32 5.26
C ARG A 361 6.79 18.29 5.37
N LEU A 362 7.07 17.02 5.07
CA LEU A 362 6.14 15.91 5.27
C LEU A 362 5.82 15.66 6.75
N ALA A 363 6.79 15.84 7.65
CA ALA A 363 6.54 15.77 9.08
C ALA A 363 5.65 16.93 9.59
N GLY A 364 5.63 18.06 8.87
CA GLY A 364 4.80 19.23 9.17
C GLY A 364 3.32 19.12 8.75
N LEU A 365 2.96 18.17 7.88
CA LEU A 365 1.57 17.96 7.44
C LEU A 365 0.71 17.38 8.56
N LYS A 366 -0.13 18.19 9.19
CA LYS A 366 -0.84 17.78 10.40
C LYS A 366 -1.87 16.70 10.10
N TYR A 367 -2.66 16.88 9.04
CA TYR A 367 -3.78 16.01 8.73
C TYR A 367 -3.32 14.69 8.10
N LEU A 368 -2.34 14.70 7.18
CA LEU A 368 -1.71 13.48 6.66
C LEU A 368 -1.12 12.62 7.79
N ASN A 369 -0.42 13.24 8.75
CA ASN A 369 0.12 12.53 9.89
C ASN A 369 -0.97 11.97 10.80
N ALA A 370 -2.07 12.70 10.99
CA ALA A 370 -3.24 12.20 11.72
C ALA A 370 -3.87 10.98 11.01
N CYS A 371 -4.04 11.02 9.69
CA CYS A 371 -4.54 9.89 8.90
C CYS A 371 -3.66 8.64 9.03
N LEU A 372 -2.33 8.80 8.96
CA LEU A 372 -1.39 7.69 9.15
C LEU A 372 -1.39 7.16 10.59
N ARG A 373 -1.50 8.03 11.60
CA ARG A 373 -1.64 7.59 13.01
C ARG A 373 -2.92 6.82 13.24
N GLU A 374 -4.03 7.28 12.67
CA GLU A 374 -5.32 6.61 12.77
C GLU A 374 -5.31 5.29 12.00
N THR A 375 -4.65 5.24 10.84
CA THR A 375 -4.38 3.99 10.12
C THR A 375 -3.59 3.02 10.99
N LEU A 376 -2.51 3.46 11.64
CA LEU A 376 -1.71 2.61 12.52
C LEU A 376 -2.39 2.29 13.86
N ARG A 377 -3.49 2.95 14.22
CA ARG A 377 -4.32 2.59 15.37
C ARG A 377 -5.32 1.51 14.95
N ILE A 378 -6.05 1.78 13.88
CA ILE A 378 -7.12 0.90 13.43
C ILE A 378 -6.55 -0.30 12.75
N TYR A 379 -5.61 -0.13 11.80
CA TYR A 379 -4.87 -1.05 10.90
C TYR A 379 -3.34 -1.12 11.04
N PRO A 380 -2.84 -1.42 12.24
CA PRO A 380 -1.42 -1.66 12.44
C PRO A 380 -0.89 -2.95 11.74
N PRO A 381 0.36 -2.95 11.22
CA PRO A 381 0.82 -4.04 10.35
C PRO A 381 0.98 -5.42 10.99
N VAL A 382 1.42 -5.49 12.24
CA VAL A 382 1.72 -6.77 12.92
C VAL A 382 0.47 -7.24 13.67
N SER A 383 -0.49 -7.84 12.94
CA SER A 383 -1.92 -7.88 13.24
C SER A 383 -2.49 -8.73 14.38
N LEU A 384 -1.60 -9.06 15.31
CA LEU A 384 -1.85 -8.86 16.75
C LEU A 384 -2.40 -7.46 17.14
N LEU A 385 -2.55 -6.65 16.10
CA LEU A 385 -2.98 -5.32 15.73
C LEU A 385 -3.95 -5.34 14.49
N SER A 386 -5.30 -5.57 14.49
CA SER A 386 -6.30 -4.97 13.53
C SER A 386 -7.58 -5.77 12.98
N PRO A 387 -8.68 -5.24 12.29
CA PRO A 387 -10.14 -5.36 12.58
C PRO A 387 -10.91 -6.40 11.69
N PHE A 388 -12.22 -6.70 11.74
CA PHE A 388 -13.47 -5.89 11.70
C PHE A 388 -14.74 -6.68 12.15
N SER A 389 -15.84 -5.92 12.22
CA SER A 389 -17.22 -6.10 12.74
C SER A 389 -18.12 -7.23 12.20
N ASN A 390 -19.12 -7.56 13.03
CA ASN A 390 -20.05 -8.68 13.04
C ASN A 390 -21.29 -8.44 12.15
N SER A 391 -21.59 -9.38 11.23
CA SER A 391 -22.94 -9.57 10.70
C SER A 391 -23.48 -10.94 11.14
N GLY A 392 -24.32 -10.89 12.16
CA GLY A 392 -25.38 -11.85 12.49
C GLY A 392 -25.16 -13.34 12.19
N LYS A 393 -24.63 -14.07 13.17
CA LYS A 393 -25.19 -15.31 13.77
C LYS A 393 -24.10 -16.00 14.59
N GLN A 394 -24.26 -16.02 15.91
CA GLN A 394 -23.48 -16.91 16.78
C GLN A 394 -23.76 -18.37 16.38
N PRO A 395 -22.75 -19.19 16.03
CA PRO A 395 -22.92 -20.63 16.07
C PRO A 395 -22.84 -21.07 17.52
N SER A 396 -23.86 -21.78 17.99
CA SER A 396 -23.91 -22.35 19.34
C SER A 396 -22.70 -23.27 19.58
N ALA A 397 -21.93 -22.97 20.63
CA ALA A 397 -20.63 -23.54 20.99
C ALA A 397 -20.56 -25.08 21.20
N TRP A 398 -21.63 -25.83 20.94
CA TRP A 398 -21.75 -27.24 21.31
C TRP A 398 -21.51 -28.24 20.17
N ARG A 399 -21.65 -27.86 18.89
CA ARG A 399 -21.47 -28.81 17.76
C ARG A 399 -20.03 -29.03 17.33
N THR A 400 -19.10 -28.14 17.68
CA THR A 400 -17.68 -28.23 17.26
C THR A 400 -16.79 -29.00 18.25
N LEU A 401 -17.31 -29.33 19.45
CA LEU A 401 -16.54 -29.97 20.52
C LEU A 401 -16.40 -31.51 20.38
N ILE A 402 -17.17 -32.16 19.52
CA ILE A 402 -17.24 -33.63 19.46
C ILE A 402 -16.23 -34.28 18.49
N GLU A 403 -15.55 -33.51 17.62
CA GLU A 403 -14.58 -34.08 16.66
C GLU A 403 -13.09 -33.87 17.03
N ALA A 404 -12.76 -32.99 17.98
CA ALA A 404 -11.38 -32.65 18.33
C ALA A 404 -10.85 -33.37 19.59
N GLY A 405 -11.24 -34.64 19.76
CA GLY A 405 -10.89 -35.44 20.93
C GLY A 405 -9.75 -36.43 20.69
N ARG A 406 -8.48 -36.00 20.74
CA ARG A 406 -7.39 -36.83 21.29
C ARG A 406 -6.05 -36.11 21.45
N ARG A 407 -5.56 -36.13 22.71
CA ARG A 407 -4.18 -35.91 23.18
C ARG A 407 -3.69 -34.46 23.27
N GLY A 408 -4.10 -33.82 24.37
CA GLY A 408 -3.16 -33.50 25.45
C GLY A 408 -2.15 -32.35 25.26
N PHE A 409 -2.45 -31.26 25.98
CA PHE A 409 -1.57 -30.25 26.57
C PHE A 409 -0.80 -29.24 25.69
N PHE A 410 -0.76 -28.01 26.24
CA PHE A 410 0.22 -26.92 26.05
C PHE A 410 -0.10 -25.84 24.98
N GLN A 411 0.35 -24.60 25.31
CA GLN A 411 0.21 -23.16 24.86
C GLN A 411 0.38 -22.73 23.36
N ALA A 412 0.69 -21.44 23.10
CA ALA A 412 1.02 -20.70 21.85
C ALA A 412 0.02 -19.60 21.47
N PRO A 413 0.45 -18.33 21.56
CA PRO A 413 -0.02 -17.25 20.72
C PRO A 413 1.04 -16.21 20.37
N CYS A 414 0.71 -15.45 19.33
CA CYS A 414 1.45 -14.29 18.92
C CYS A 414 1.16 -13.13 19.91
N ALA A 415 2.22 -12.37 20.22
CA ALA A 415 2.35 -11.00 20.71
C ALA A 415 3.88 -10.74 20.59
N LEU A 416 4.40 -9.56 20.90
CA LEU A 416 5.85 -9.47 21.19
C LEU A 416 6.08 -10.20 22.53
N LEU A 417 6.13 -11.53 22.51
CA LEU A 417 6.06 -12.33 23.72
C LEU A 417 7.28 -12.08 24.60
N ARG A 418 7.00 -11.81 25.87
CA ARG A 418 7.98 -11.78 26.93
C ARG A 418 7.69 -12.85 27.96
N ARG A 419 8.72 -13.31 28.63
CA ARG A 419 8.64 -14.27 29.72
C ARG A 419 9.11 -13.62 31.01
N THR A 420 8.32 -13.73 32.06
CA THR A 420 8.73 -13.26 33.38
C THR A 420 9.96 -14.03 33.87
N PRO A 421 10.94 -13.37 34.51
CA PRO A 421 12.12 -14.00 35.07
C PRO A 421 11.75 -15.00 36.17
N ALA A 422 12.66 -15.88 36.59
CA ALA A 422 12.37 -16.96 37.56
C ALA A 422 11.79 -16.43 38.88
N GLN A 423 12.25 -15.27 39.34
CA GLN A 423 11.75 -14.56 40.51
C GLN A 423 10.35 -13.93 40.31
N GLY A 424 9.80 -13.92 39.09
CA GLY A 424 8.58 -13.20 38.72
C GLY A 424 8.82 -11.71 38.45
N ALA A 425 7.78 -11.02 37.99
CA ALA A 425 7.81 -9.58 37.68
C ALA A 425 6.51 -8.90 38.14
N THR A 426 6.57 -7.61 38.46
CA THR A 426 5.37 -6.81 38.71
C THR A 426 4.93 -6.18 37.40
N ILE A 427 3.67 -6.37 37.02
CA ILE A 427 3.06 -5.84 35.79
C ILE A 427 1.71 -5.22 36.16
N CYS A 428 1.48 -3.98 35.79
CA CYS A 428 0.28 -3.20 36.12
C CYS A 428 -0.07 -3.27 37.63
N GLY A 429 0.94 -3.07 38.49
CA GLY A 429 0.79 -3.09 39.96
C GLY A 429 0.59 -4.49 40.56
N ARG A 430 0.62 -5.56 39.76
CA ARG A 430 0.37 -6.93 40.20
C ARG A 430 1.59 -7.82 40.03
N ARG A 431 1.92 -8.62 41.06
CA ARG A 431 3.03 -9.60 40.98
C ARG A 431 2.60 -10.82 40.17
N ILE A 432 3.32 -11.08 39.08
CA ILE A 432 3.19 -12.27 38.23
C ILE A 432 4.33 -13.24 38.59
N PRO A 433 4.04 -14.55 38.78
CA PRO A 433 5.05 -15.55 39.10
C PRO A 433 6.02 -15.75 37.93
N GLY A 434 7.15 -16.40 38.18
CA GLY A 434 8.14 -16.66 37.15
C GLY A 434 7.70 -17.67 36.09
N ASP A 435 8.36 -17.64 34.93
CA ASP A 435 8.07 -18.52 33.78
C ASP A 435 6.60 -18.44 33.29
N VAL A 436 6.03 -17.23 33.32
CA VAL A 436 4.76 -16.88 32.68
C VAL A 436 5.03 -16.04 31.45
N THR A 437 4.38 -16.40 30.35
CA THR A 437 4.40 -15.63 29.11
C THR A 437 3.40 -14.49 29.19
N VAL A 438 3.84 -13.29 28.81
CA VAL A 438 3.05 -12.05 28.87
C VAL A 438 3.25 -11.26 27.59
N GLY A 439 2.20 -10.58 27.15
CA GLY A 439 2.28 -9.67 26.01
C GLY A 439 1.08 -8.74 25.91
N CYS A 440 1.30 -7.57 25.31
CA CYS A 440 0.23 -6.64 24.97
C CYS A 440 -0.39 -7.01 23.63
N HIS A 441 -1.69 -7.31 23.62
CA HIS A 441 -2.44 -7.52 22.38
C HIS A 441 -2.91 -6.18 21.86
N ILE A 442 -2.03 -5.58 21.09
CA ILE A 442 -2.08 -4.18 20.73
C ILE A 442 -3.30 -3.84 19.86
N TYR A 443 -3.88 -4.77 19.11
CA TYR A 443 -5.18 -4.53 18.45
C TYR A 443 -6.27 -4.29 19.48
N SER A 444 -6.35 -5.20 20.44
CA SER A 444 -7.31 -5.13 21.54
C SER A 444 -7.12 -3.83 22.32
N THR A 445 -5.87 -3.38 22.49
CA THR A 445 -5.56 -2.08 23.09
C THR A 445 -6.04 -0.92 22.21
N HIS A 446 -5.69 -0.90 20.93
CA HIS A 446 -5.96 0.22 20.01
C HIS A 446 -7.42 0.35 19.61
N THR A 447 -8.20 -0.73 19.75
CA THR A 447 -9.63 -0.75 19.49
C THR A 447 -10.49 -0.93 20.74
N SER A 448 -9.90 -0.82 21.93
CA SER A 448 -10.67 -0.86 23.16
C SER A 448 -11.48 0.43 23.32
N PRO A 449 -12.80 0.36 23.57
CA PRO A 449 -13.59 1.53 23.95
C PRO A 449 -13.17 2.12 25.31
N THR A 450 -12.34 1.42 26.09
CA THR A 450 -11.74 1.95 27.34
C THR A 450 -10.62 2.95 27.08
N HIS A 451 -10.03 2.95 25.88
CA HIS A 451 -8.89 3.80 25.52
C HIS A 451 -9.23 4.79 24.41
N PHE A 452 -10.09 4.39 23.47
CA PHE A 452 -10.45 5.22 22.33
C PHE A 452 -11.96 5.27 22.18
N LYS A 453 -12.53 6.47 22.07
CA LYS A 453 -13.93 6.66 21.71
C LYS A 453 -14.16 6.35 20.23
N ASP A 454 -15.30 5.74 19.92
CA ASP A 454 -15.65 5.23 18.59
C ASP A 454 -14.48 4.43 17.95
N PRO A 455 -13.95 3.41 18.67
CA PRO A 455 -12.63 2.84 18.40
C PRO A 455 -12.52 2.09 17.06
N LEU A 456 -13.64 1.72 16.44
CA LEU A 456 -13.65 0.97 15.17
C LEU A 456 -13.84 1.89 13.96
N GLU A 457 -14.13 3.17 14.17
CA GLU A 457 -14.33 4.16 13.11
C GLU A 457 -13.03 4.94 12.85
N PHE A 458 -12.86 5.39 11.60
CA PHE A 458 -11.67 6.10 11.14
C PHE A 458 -11.83 7.61 11.33
N HIS A 459 -11.24 8.15 12.41
CA HIS A 459 -11.34 9.57 12.78
C HIS A 459 -9.96 10.19 13.01
N PRO A 460 -9.30 10.72 11.97
CA PRO A 460 -8.01 11.43 12.12
C PRO A 460 -8.07 12.62 13.07
N GLU A 461 -9.22 13.26 13.21
CA GLU A 461 -9.47 14.45 14.03
C GLU A 461 -9.11 14.23 15.50
N ARG A 462 -9.14 12.97 15.99
CA ARG A 462 -8.68 12.63 17.35
C ARG A 462 -7.24 13.05 17.61
N TRP A 463 -6.39 12.97 16.59
CA TRP A 463 -4.97 13.31 16.69
C TRP A 463 -4.71 14.82 16.58
N LEU A 464 -5.75 15.62 16.35
CA LEU A 464 -5.70 17.05 16.10
C LEU A 464 -6.29 17.89 17.25
N GLY A 465 -6.66 17.24 18.37
CA GLY A 465 -7.20 17.92 19.55
C GLY A 465 -8.68 18.24 19.48
N ASP A 466 -9.45 17.51 18.66
CA ASP A 466 -10.91 17.63 18.65
C ASP A 466 -11.50 17.28 20.03
N ALA A 467 -12.37 18.16 20.54
CA ALA A 467 -13.01 18.02 21.85
C ALA A 467 -13.82 16.72 21.99
N LYS A 468 -14.35 16.16 20.88
CA LYS A 468 -15.07 14.88 20.89
C LYS A 468 -14.22 13.74 21.44
N TYR A 469 -12.91 13.79 21.21
CA TYR A 469 -11.93 12.74 21.51
C TYR A 469 -10.95 13.12 22.64
N ALA A 470 -11.26 14.17 23.41
CA ALA A 470 -10.39 14.68 24.47
C ALA A 470 -10.06 13.65 25.57
N ASP A 471 -10.96 12.69 25.79
CA ASP A 471 -10.81 11.63 26.80
C ASP A 471 -10.05 10.38 26.28
N ASP A 472 -9.54 10.40 25.03
CA ASP A 472 -8.77 9.29 24.50
C ASP A 472 -7.41 9.14 25.20
N HIS A 473 -7.03 7.90 25.46
CA HIS A 473 -5.76 7.52 26.06
C HIS A 473 -4.71 7.26 24.98
N PHE A 474 -4.10 8.33 24.44
CA PHE A 474 -3.09 8.23 23.37
C PHE A 474 -1.80 7.50 23.79
N ASP A 475 -1.54 7.37 25.07
CA ASP A 475 -0.42 6.59 25.64
C ASP A 475 -0.60 5.07 25.47
N ALA A 476 -1.82 4.60 25.20
CA ALA A 476 -2.12 3.24 24.80
C ALA A 476 -1.69 2.92 23.35
N TRP A 477 -1.45 3.96 22.54
CA TRP A 477 -1.03 3.84 21.14
C TRP A 477 0.49 3.62 21.02
N ALA A 478 0.88 2.44 20.55
CA ALA A 478 2.27 1.99 20.49
C ALA A 478 2.57 1.11 19.27
N PRO A 479 2.20 1.50 18.03
CA PRO A 479 2.35 0.64 16.85
C PRO A 479 3.81 0.26 16.52
N PHE A 480 4.77 0.99 17.07
CA PHE A 480 6.21 0.72 16.96
C PHE A 480 6.81 0.08 18.22
N SER A 481 5.97 -0.40 19.15
CA SER A 481 6.37 -0.82 20.50
C SER A 481 7.05 0.31 21.29
N VAL A 482 7.51 0.00 22.50
CA VAL A 482 8.28 0.91 23.37
C VAL A 482 9.55 0.23 23.90
N GLY A 483 10.45 1.02 24.47
CA GLY A 483 11.62 0.54 25.21
C GLY A 483 12.85 0.21 24.35
N PRO A 484 13.82 -0.56 24.89
CA PRO A 484 15.10 -0.80 24.24
C PRO A 484 15.02 -1.62 22.95
N ARG A 485 13.86 -2.24 22.67
CA ARG A 485 13.62 -3.11 21.50
C ARG A 485 12.42 -2.62 20.67
N ASP A 486 12.12 -1.33 20.73
CA ASP A 486 11.17 -0.70 19.81
C ASP A 486 11.64 -0.81 18.34
N CYS A 487 10.76 -0.46 17.41
CA CYS A 487 11.04 -0.59 15.98
C CYS A 487 12.26 0.25 15.57
N LEU A 488 13.32 -0.43 15.11
CA LEU A 488 14.53 0.20 14.59
C LEU A 488 14.23 1.11 13.39
N GLY A 489 13.33 0.67 12.51
CA GLY A 489 12.96 1.36 11.28
C GLY A 489 11.86 2.40 11.43
N LYS A 490 11.45 2.77 12.66
CA LYS A 490 10.31 3.67 12.92
C LYS A 490 10.37 4.96 12.09
N ASN A 491 11.50 5.65 12.11
CA ASN A 491 11.66 6.93 11.41
C ASN A 491 11.66 6.76 9.88
N LEU A 492 12.29 5.70 9.37
CA LEU A 492 12.27 5.36 7.95
C LEU A 492 10.83 5.06 7.49
N SER A 493 10.11 4.20 8.22
CA SER A 493 8.73 3.83 7.91
C SER A 493 7.79 5.04 7.89
N TRP A 494 7.96 5.99 8.81
CA TRP A 494 7.23 7.26 8.78
C TRP A 494 7.54 8.06 7.51
N HIS A 495 8.80 8.20 7.12
CA HIS A 495 9.16 8.95 5.92
C HIS A 495 8.68 8.30 4.64
N GLU A 496 8.92 7.00 4.50
CA GLU A 496 8.47 6.22 3.36
C GLU A 496 6.95 6.27 3.22
N SER A 497 6.20 6.02 4.30
CA SER A 497 4.73 6.06 4.28
C SER A 497 4.19 7.44 3.95
N ARG A 498 4.77 8.51 4.51
CA ARG A 498 4.37 9.90 4.20
C ARG A 498 4.65 10.24 2.75
N LEU A 499 5.84 9.93 2.25
CA LEU A 499 6.29 10.30 0.92
C LEU A 499 5.46 9.58 -0.16
N LEU A 500 5.31 8.27 -0.05
CA LEU A 500 4.58 7.48 -1.04
C LEU A 500 3.09 7.82 -1.02
N LEU A 501 2.48 7.98 0.16
CA LEU A 501 1.07 8.38 0.26
C LEU A 501 0.84 9.82 -0.23
N ALA A 502 1.70 10.77 0.13
CA ALA A 502 1.59 12.15 -0.34
C ALA A 502 1.79 12.23 -1.86
N THR A 503 2.71 11.44 -2.43
CA THR A 503 2.93 11.37 -3.87
C THR A 503 1.69 10.84 -4.59
N LEU A 504 1.06 9.79 -4.07
CA LEU A 504 -0.20 9.28 -4.59
C LEU A 504 -1.31 10.36 -4.53
N LEU A 505 -1.50 11.00 -3.37
CA LEU A 505 -2.53 12.01 -3.16
C LEU A 505 -2.32 13.28 -4.00
N MET A 506 -1.06 13.64 -4.24
CA MET A 506 -0.70 14.82 -5.03
C MET A 506 -1.05 14.63 -6.50
N HIS A 507 -0.74 13.47 -7.07
CA HIS A 507 -0.80 13.26 -8.52
C HIS A 507 -2.04 12.51 -9.00
N PHE A 508 -2.74 11.80 -8.11
CA PHE A 508 -3.86 10.96 -8.50
C PHE A 508 -5.08 11.17 -7.59
N ASP A 509 -6.25 11.08 -8.20
CA ASP A 509 -7.49 10.78 -7.49
C ASP A 509 -7.73 9.28 -7.56
N PHE A 510 -8.30 8.73 -6.49
CA PHE A 510 -8.62 7.31 -6.43
C PHE A 510 -9.94 7.06 -5.71
N THR A 511 -10.61 5.99 -6.14
CA THR A 511 -11.81 5.46 -5.50
C THR A 511 -11.70 3.95 -5.30
N LEU A 512 -12.40 3.42 -4.31
CA LEU A 512 -12.37 2.00 -3.99
C LEU A 512 -13.25 1.22 -4.97
N ALA A 513 -12.70 0.18 -5.59
CA ALA A 513 -13.46 -0.72 -6.43
C ALA A 513 -14.53 -1.49 -5.63
N GLU A 514 -15.60 -1.93 -6.29
CA GLU A 514 -16.69 -2.69 -5.66
C GLU A 514 -16.18 -3.99 -5.00
N GLU A 515 -15.23 -4.66 -5.64
CA GLU A 515 -14.62 -5.91 -5.18
C GLU A 515 -13.83 -5.74 -3.88
N SER A 516 -13.38 -4.52 -3.57
CA SER A 516 -12.60 -4.22 -2.38
C SER A 516 -13.43 -3.55 -1.27
N GLN A 517 -14.76 -3.49 -1.40
CA GLN A 517 -15.62 -2.88 -0.36
C GLN A 517 -15.52 -3.61 1.00
N ASP A 518 -15.30 -4.92 0.99
CA ASP A 518 -15.11 -5.77 2.19
C ASP A 518 -13.62 -6.10 2.45
N TRP A 519 -12.67 -5.34 1.86
CA TRP A 519 -11.23 -5.63 1.93
C TRP A 519 -10.67 -5.73 3.35
N SER A 520 -11.27 -5.04 4.32
CA SER A 520 -10.88 -5.11 5.73
C SER A 520 -11.21 -6.46 6.40
N ARG A 521 -11.96 -7.36 5.77
CA ARG A 521 -12.24 -8.71 6.28
C ARG A 521 -11.10 -9.66 5.96
N GLN A 522 -10.12 -9.70 6.85
CA GLN A 522 -8.89 -10.44 6.62
C GLN A 522 -8.60 -11.44 7.74
N ARG A 523 -7.81 -12.46 7.39
CA ARG A 523 -7.20 -13.35 8.38
C ARG A 523 -5.89 -12.75 8.84
N VAL A 524 -5.56 -13.03 10.09
CA VAL A 524 -4.34 -12.55 10.75
C VAL A 524 -3.49 -13.74 11.16
N PHE A 525 -2.25 -13.80 10.68
CA PHE A 525 -1.24 -14.69 11.22
C PHE A 525 -0.24 -13.85 12.00
N THR A 526 1.01 -13.74 11.53
CA THR A 526 1.94 -12.71 12.02
C THR A 526 1.60 -11.33 11.43
N LEU A 527 1.25 -11.33 10.16
CA LEU A 527 0.79 -10.19 9.38
C LEU A 527 -0.59 -10.49 8.83
N TRP A 528 -1.17 -9.45 8.26
CA TRP A 528 -2.40 -9.51 7.49
C TRP A 528 -2.29 -10.39 6.26
N GLU A 529 -3.24 -11.30 6.09
CA GLU A 529 -3.49 -11.91 4.79
C GLU A 529 -4.38 -10.98 3.98
N ARG A 530 -3.73 -10.06 3.27
CA ARG A 530 -4.39 -9.01 2.48
C ARG A 530 -4.91 -9.61 1.16
N PRO A 531 -6.23 -9.56 0.89
CA PRO A 531 -6.73 -9.77 -0.47
C PRO A 531 -6.28 -8.60 -1.38
N PRO A 532 -6.41 -8.72 -2.71
CA PRO A 532 -6.18 -7.61 -3.62
C PRO A 532 -6.97 -6.34 -3.22
N LEU A 533 -6.28 -5.21 -3.06
CA LEU A 533 -6.86 -3.89 -2.86
C LEU A 533 -6.99 -3.20 -4.22
N LEU A 534 -8.14 -3.35 -4.85
CA LEU A 534 -8.43 -2.78 -6.14
C LEU A 534 -8.98 -1.35 -5.98
N CYS A 535 -8.35 -0.40 -6.66
CA CYS A 535 -8.77 0.99 -6.72
C CYS A 535 -8.82 1.45 -8.18
N ASP A 536 -9.77 2.31 -8.48
CA ASP A 536 -9.86 3.03 -9.74
C ASP A 536 -9.07 4.34 -9.59
N ILE A 537 -7.96 4.44 -10.31
CA ILE A 537 -6.97 5.53 -10.21
C ILE A 537 -7.07 6.42 -11.44
N GLN A 538 -7.13 7.73 -11.25
CA GLN A 538 -7.14 8.72 -12.34
C GLN A 538 -6.12 9.83 -12.06
N PRO A 539 -5.46 10.40 -13.07
CA PRO A 539 -4.57 11.54 -12.88
C PRO A 539 -5.37 12.74 -12.36
N VAL A 540 -4.72 13.55 -11.54
CA VAL A 540 -5.29 14.85 -11.14
C VAL A 540 -5.29 15.75 -12.36
N LEU A 541 -6.50 16.07 -12.82
CA LEU A 541 -6.67 17.14 -13.79
C LEU A 541 -6.18 18.44 -13.11
N PRO A 542 -5.28 19.22 -13.74
CA PRO A 542 -4.74 20.41 -13.12
C PRO A 542 -5.90 21.32 -12.70
N SER A 543 -6.01 21.57 -11.39
CA SER A 543 -6.91 22.58 -10.83
C SER A 543 -6.35 23.95 -11.16
N GLN A 544 -6.48 24.35 -12.42
CA GLN A 544 -6.29 25.73 -12.81
C GLN A 544 -7.44 26.56 -12.21
N PRO A 545 -7.20 27.82 -11.81
CA PRO A 545 -8.21 28.68 -11.17
C PRO A 545 -9.54 28.77 -11.93
N TRP A 546 -9.52 28.56 -13.25
CA TRP A 546 -10.71 28.58 -14.09
C TRP A 546 -11.72 27.46 -13.80
N CYS A 547 -11.33 26.36 -13.13
CA CYS A 547 -12.27 25.28 -12.79
C CYS A 547 -13.18 25.64 -11.60
N SER A 548 -12.86 26.72 -10.87
CA SER A 548 -13.69 27.26 -9.78
C SER A 548 -14.52 28.47 -10.19
N VAL A 549 -14.34 28.94 -11.43
CA VAL A 549 -15.16 29.99 -12.01
C VAL A 549 -16.44 29.30 -12.47
N SER A 550 -17.59 29.67 -11.91
CA SER A 550 -18.86 29.22 -12.50
C SER A 550 -18.84 29.56 -13.99
N MET A 551 -19.35 28.71 -14.88
CA MET A 551 -19.36 29.02 -16.33
C MET A 551 -19.92 30.42 -16.64
N SER A 552 -20.79 30.95 -15.78
CA SER A 552 -21.26 32.35 -15.83
C SER A 552 -20.18 33.42 -15.62
N GLU A 553 -19.21 33.19 -14.72
CA GLU A 553 -18.14 34.15 -14.44
C GLU A 553 -17.02 34.11 -15.48
N TRP A 554 -16.77 32.96 -16.13
CA TRP A 554 -15.76 32.83 -17.21
C TRP A 554 -16.24 33.55 -18.48
N TYR A 555 -17.55 33.49 -18.74
CA TYR A 555 -18.22 34.25 -19.80
C TYR A 555 -18.32 35.75 -19.52
N GLN A 556 -18.36 36.18 -18.25
CA GLN A 556 -18.39 37.62 -17.92
C GLN A 556 -17.02 38.29 -18.06
N GLY A 557 -15.92 37.55 -17.94
CA GLY A 557 -14.55 38.05 -18.12
C GLY A 557 -14.09 38.13 -19.57
N LEU A 558 -14.66 37.33 -20.46
CA LEU A 558 -14.50 37.46 -21.90
C LEU A 558 -15.50 38.51 -22.40
N SER A 559 -15.08 39.76 -22.52
CA SER A 559 -15.85 40.76 -23.28
C SER A 559 -15.82 40.39 -24.76
N ILE A 560 -16.61 39.40 -25.16
CA ILE A 560 -16.89 39.08 -26.56
C ILE A 560 -17.72 40.26 -27.08
N PRO A 561 -17.21 41.06 -28.05
CA PRO A 561 -17.97 42.17 -28.61
C PRO A 561 -19.32 41.69 -29.15
N GLU A 562 -20.36 42.52 -29.04
CA GLU A 562 -21.72 42.22 -29.52
C GLU A 562 -21.79 41.77 -31.00
N VAL A 563 -20.73 41.97 -31.79
CA VAL A 563 -20.57 41.49 -33.17
C VAL A 563 -20.62 39.95 -33.29
N TYR A 564 -20.38 39.21 -32.21
CA TYR A 564 -20.45 37.73 -32.21
C TYR A 564 -21.78 37.19 -31.68
N SER A 565 -22.80 38.04 -31.44
CA SER A 565 -24.14 37.59 -31.01
C SER A 565 -24.90 36.80 -32.09
N ASP A 566 -24.54 36.99 -33.35
CA ASP A 566 -25.10 36.27 -34.50
C ASP A 566 -24.48 34.89 -34.68
N TRP A 567 -23.31 34.64 -34.07
CA TRP A 567 -22.81 33.30 -33.80
C TRP A 567 -23.62 32.70 -32.66
N ARG A 568 -24.90 32.43 -32.90
CA ARG A 568 -25.62 31.46 -32.07
C ARG A 568 -24.96 30.10 -32.35
N LEU A 569 -23.87 29.82 -31.63
CA LEU A 569 -23.44 28.46 -31.31
C LEU A 569 -24.68 27.82 -30.66
N GLY A 570 -25.56 27.23 -31.47
CA GLY A 570 -26.82 26.68 -31.01
C GLY A 570 -26.56 25.38 -30.28
N PRO A 571 -27.10 24.23 -30.72
CA PRO A 571 -26.77 22.93 -30.12
C PRO A 571 -25.25 22.65 -30.04
N LEU A 572 -24.46 23.23 -30.94
CA LEU A 572 -22.99 23.23 -30.93
C LEU A 572 -22.36 23.89 -29.69
N ARG A 573 -23.04 24.78 -28.97
CA ARG A 573 -22.56 25.34 -27.69
C ARG A 573 -22.61 24.32 -26.57
N GLU A 574 -23.73 23.59 -26.45
CA GLU A 574 -23.81 22.47 -25.51
C GLU A 574 -22.92 21.32 -25.95
N ARG A 575 -22.75 21.07 -27.26
CA ARG A 575 -21.83 20.08 -27.85
C ARG A 575 -20.34 20.40 -27.66
N LEU A 576 -19.87 21.63 -27.89
CA LEU A 576 -18.48 22.02 -27.57
C LEU A 576 -18.23 21.99 -26.06
N ILE A 577 -19.23 22.36 -25.24
CA ILE A 577 -19.15 22.24 -23.78
C ILE A 577 -19.14 20.75 -23.38
N LEU A 578 -19.92 19.88 -24.03
CA LEU A 578 -20.01 18.45 -23.78
C LEU A 578 -18.88 17.64 -24.40
N ASP A 579 -18.20 18.10 -25.45
CA ASP A 579 -17.07 17.43 -26.09
C ASP A 579 -15.74 17.96 -25.51
N CYS A 580 -15.59 19.27 -25.22
CA CYS A 580 -14.50 19.70 -24.33
C CYS A 580 -14.64 19.09 -22.92
N ALA A 581 -15.86 18.76 -22.48
CA ALA A 581 -16.08 17.94 -21.28
C ALA A 581 -16.09 16.43 -21.57
N GLY A 582 -16.30 15.96 -22.79
CA GLY A 582 -16.64 14.56 -23.17
C GLY A 582 -15.50 13.79 -23.80
N THR A 583 -14.61 14.47 -24.53
CA THR A 583 -13.20 14.05 -24.70
C THR A 583 -12.48 14.00 -23.33
N PHE A 584 -13.12 14.52 -22.26
CA PHE A 584 -12.74 14.42 -20.85
C PHE A 584 -13.73 13.63 -19.95
N CYS A 585 -14.83 13.08 -20.48
CA CYS A 585 -15.84 12.31 -19.73
C CYS A 585 -16.59 11.36 -20.66
N HIS A 586 -16.21 10.10 -20.67
CA HIS A 586 -17.13 9.02 -20.99
C HIS A 586 -17.53 8.25 -19.73
N SER A 587 -18.47 8.85 -18.99
CA SER A 587 -19.62 8.12 -18.45
C SER A 587 -20.75 9.13 -18.18
N VAL A 588 -21.98 8.74 -18.55
CA VAL A 588 -23.25 9.47 -18.37
C VAL A 588 -23.66 10.42 -19.52
N VAL A 589 -24.27 9.90 -20.61
CA VAL A 589 -25.61 10.34 -21.12
C VAL A 589 -26.21 9.22 -22.00
N PRO A 590 -27.48 8.80 -21.80
CA PRO A 590 -28.16 7.85 -22.69
C PRO A 590 -28.78 8.53 -23.93
N ASN A 591 -28.64 7.88 -25.09
CA ASN A 591 -29.50 8.01 -26.29
C ASN A 591 -29.84 9.43 -26.79
N VAL A 592 -29.05 9.94 -27.74
CA VAL A 592 -29.54 10.92 -28.74
C VAL A 592 -29.63 10.20 -30.08
N ARG A 593 -30.84 10.07 -30.62
CA ARG A 593 -31.09 9.43 -31.93
C ARG A 593 -30.69 10.37 -33.07
N GLY A 594 -29.89 9.88 -34.01
CA GLY A 594 -29.70 10.50 -35.34
C GLY A 594 -28.26 10.90 -35.74
N ILE A 595 -27.22 10.46 -35.02
CA ILE A 595 -25.83 10.82 -35.30
C ILE A 595 -25.02 9.53 -35.52
N GLU A 596 -24.37 9.40 -36.67
CA GLU A 596 -23.46 8.29 -36.98
C GLU A 596 -22.06 8.60 -36.43
N TYR A 597 -21.52 7.70 -35.61
CA TYR A 597 -20.16 7.76 -35.07
C TYR A 597 -19.25 6.88 -35.92
N HIS A 598 -18.21 7.45 -36.53
CA HIS A 598 -17.18 6.68 -37.24
C HIS A 598 -15.88 6.66 -36.42
N TYR A 599 -15.64 5.55 -35.73
CA TYR A 599 -14.37 5.29 -35.04
C TYR A 599 -13.37 4.66 -36.03
N HIS A 600 -12.17 5.23 -36.13
CA HIS A 600 -11.01 4.56 -36.74
C HIS A 600 -9.96 4.28 -35.67
N GLU A 601 -9.55 3.01 -35.55
CA GLU A 601 -8.46 2.58 -34.66
C GLU A 601 -7.14 3.26 -35.07
N HIS A 602 -6.44 3.89 -34.13
CA HIS A 602 -5.13 4.50 -34.42
C HIS A 602 -3.99 3.49 -34.21
N ILE A 603 -3.29 3.20 -35.31
CA ILE A 603 -2.07 2.40 -35.41
C ILE A 603 -0.86 3.26 -34.96
N PRO A 604 0.10 2.71 -34.18
CA PRO A 604 1.26 3.46 -33.66
C PRO A 604 2.27 3.88 -34.75
N PRO A 605 3.16 4.85 -34.48
CA PRO A 605 4.05 5.44 -35.47
C PRO A 605 5.29 4.58 -35.69
N THR A 606 5.24 3.67 -36.65
CA THR A 606 6.45 3.03 -37.20
C THR A 606 6.32 2.90 -38.72
N GLU A 607 7.22 3.61 -39.42
CA GLU A 607 7.51 3.63 -40.87
C GLU A 607 6.62 4.49 -41.82
N PRO A 608 7.21 5.12 -42.85
CA PRO A 608 6.55 6.18 -43.65
C PRO A 608 5.61 5.69 -44.77
N GLU A 609 5.44 4.38 -44.98
CA GLU A 609 4.89 3.84 -46.25
C GLU A 609 3.49 3.19 -46.19
N ILE A 610 2.71 3.32 -45.11
CA ILE A 610 1.38 2.66 -45.00
C ILE A 610 0.20 3.66 -44.91
N TRP A 611 0.23 4.76 -45.67
CA TRP A 611 -0.88 5.74 -45.68
C TRP A 611 -1.78 5.73 -46.93
N SER A 612 -1.61 4.77 -47.84
CA SER A 612 -2.38 4.73 -49.10
C SER A 612 -3.67 3.89 -49.07
N GLU A 613 -3.83 2.94 -48.13
CA GLU A 613 -4.93 1.95 -48.20
C GLU A 613 -6.03 2.06 -47.12
N ALA A 614 -5.92 2.96 -46.13
CA ALA A 614 -6.97 3.19 -45.12
C ALA A 614 -7.96 4.31 -45.50
N ARG A 615 -8.36 4.39 -46.78
CA ARG A 615 -9.30 5.42 -47.31
C ARG A 615 -10.74 4.90 -47.48
N MET A 616 -11.23 4.08 -46.55
CA MET A 616 -12.64 3.67 -46.54
C MET A 616 -13.34 4.26 -45.31
N GLY A 617 -14.18 5.29 -45.55
CA GLY A 617 -15.22 5.72 -44.61
C GLY A 617 -15.22 7.18 -44.13
N ARG A 618 -14.48 8.12 -44.75
CA ARG A 618 -14.51 9.53 -44.32
C ARG A 618 -15.75 10.26 -44.85
N SER A 619 -16.34 11.12 -44.03
CA SER A 619 -17.39 12.03 -44.50
C SER A 619 -16.80 13.05 -45.49
N LYS A 620 -17.66 13.63 -46.34
CA LYS A 620 -17.24 14.65 -47.29
C LYS A 620 -16.66 15.90 -46.62
N LEU A 621 -17.16 16.27 -45.44
CA LEU A 621 -16.65 17.40 -44.65
C LEU A 621 -15.24 17.11 -44.14
N LEU A 622 -15.01 15.89 -43.65
CA LEU A 622 -13.71 15.44 -43.19
C LEU A 622 -12.69 15.39 -44.32
N GLU A 623 -13.09 14.93 -45.51
CA GLU A 623 -12.20 14.92 -46.67
C GLU A 623 -11.73 16.32 -47.04
N ILE A 624 -12.63 17.31 -47.09
CA ILE A 624 -12.29 18.71 -47.39
C ILE A 624 -11.37 19.29 -46.30
N ALA A 625 -11.63 18.97 -45.04
CA ALA A 625 -10.84 19.43 -43.91
C ALA A 625 -9.41 18.85 -43.92
N TYR A 626 -9.27 17.55 -44.21
CA TYR A 626 -7.95 16.91 -44.34
C TYR A 626 -7.21 17.36 -45.58
N GLN A 627 -7.88 17.71 -46.68
CA GLN A 627 -7.21 18.31 -47.85
C GLN A 627 -6.49 19.61 -47.48
N LEU A 628 -7.09 20.44 -46.61
CA LEU A 628 -6.44 21.64 -46.10
C LEU A 628 -5.21 21.29 -45.25
N VAL A 629 -5.32 20.32 -44.34
CA VAL A 629 -4.20 19.87 -43.48
C VAL A 629 -3.05 19.28 -44.32
N ASP A 630 -3.38 18.43 -45.30
CA ASP A 630 -2.40 17.85 -46.22
C ASP A 630 -1.71 18.94 -47.05
N ALA A 631 -2.45 19.97 -47.47
CA ALA A 631 -1.89 21.11 -48.20
C ALA A 631 -0.95 21.95 -47.32
N PHE A 632 -1.27 22.14 -46.04
CA PHE A 632 -0.36 22.76 -45.06
C PHE A 632 0.91 21.92 -44.84
N ASN A 633 0.77 20.61 -44.66
CA ASN A 633 1.90 19.69 -44.51
C ASN A 633 2.81 19.66 -45.74
N ALA A 634 2.24 19.73 -46.94
CA ALA A 634 2.97 19.75 -48.20
C ALA A 634 3.57 21.12 -48.56
N TRP A 635 3.29 22.17 -47.77
CA TRP A 635 3.59 23.55 -48.10
C TRP A 635 3.11 23.95 -49.52
N ASP A 636 1.91 23.51 -49.90
CA ASP A 636 1.29 23.71 -51.23
C ASP A 636 0.28 24.87 -51.18
N GLU A 637 0.74 26.06 -51.54
CA GLU A 637 -0.05 27.30 -51.52
C GLU A 637 -1.30 27.20 -52.41
N ASP A 638 -1.17 26.66 -53.62
CA ASP A 638 -2.28 26.60 -54.57
C ASP A 638 -3.35 25.60 -54.12
N ARG A 639 -2.97 24.53 -53.40
CA ARG A 639 -3.93 23.65 -52.74
C ARG A 639 -4.59 24.31 -51.53
N ILE A 640 -3.84 25.01 -50.68
CA ILE A 640 -4.43 25.72 -49.51
C ILE A 640 -5.49 26.72 -49.96
N ILE A 641 -5.17 27.54 -50.97
CA ILE A 641 -6.12 28.49 -51.54
C ILE A 641 -7.23 27.76 -52.32
N GLY A 642 -6.89 26.65 -52.99
CA GLY A 642 -7.85 25.81 -53.70
C GLY A 642 -8.94 25.23 -52.80
N CYS A 643 -8.62 24.89 -51.55
CA CYS A 643 -9.55 24.40 -50.53
C CYS A 643 -10.45 25.48 -49.92
N ARG A 644 -10.18 26.77 -50.18
CA ARG A 644 -10.89 27.92 -49.60
C ARG A 644 -11.79 28.60 -50.64
N THR A 645 -12.91 29.17 -50.20
CA THR A 645 -13.69 30.08 -51.04
C THR A 645 -12.92 31.37 -51.30
N GLU A 646 -13.27 32.12 -52.34
CA GLU A 646 -12.56 33.37 -52.69
C GLU A 646 -12.55 34.39 -51.54
N ASP A 647 -13.66 34.44 -50.79
CA ASP A 647 -13.87 35.34 -49.65
C ASP A 647 -13.58 34.70 -48.28
N CYS A 648 -12.90 33.56 -48.24
CA CYS A 648 -12.63 32.85 -46.99
C CYS A 648 -11.75 33.68 -46.05
N VAL A 649 -12.21 33.87 -44.81
CA VAL A 649 -11.46 34.58 -43.75
C VAL A 649 -10.89 33.57 -42.74
N HIS A 650 -9.62 33.75 -42.39
CA HIS A 650 -8.98 33.06 -41.27
C HIS A 650 -8.74 34.03 -40.10
N GLU A 651 -9.23 33.68 -38.90
CA GLU A 651 -9.17 34.48 -37.66
C GLU A 651 -8.52 33.73 -36.48
N PHE A 652 -7.88 34.46 -35.55
CA PHE A 652 -7.20 33.93 -34.34
C PHE A 652 -7.79 34.48 -33.02
N LEU A 653 -7.80 33.69 -31.94
CA LEU A 653 -8.25 34.09 -30.58
C LEU A 653 -7.22 33.71 -29.46
N PRO A 654 -7.13 34.47 -28.33
CA PRO A 654 -7.94 35.63 -27.92
C PRO A 654 -7.43 36.99 -28.45
N ALA A 655 -8.34 37.97 -28.50
CA ALA A 655 -8.25 39.26 -29.22
C ALA A 655 -7.22 40.30 -28.71
N SER A 656 -6.21 39.92 -27.92
CA SER A 656 -5.27 40.88 -27.31
C SER A 656 -4.01 41.20 -28.14
N ALA A 657 -3.82 40.55 -29.29
CA ALA A 657 -2.82 40.93 -30.29
C ALA A 657 -3.56 41.18 -31.60
N SER A 658 -3.36 42.37 -32.19
CA SER A 658 -3.91 42.87 -33.47
C SER A 658 -4.79 41.88 -34.26
N GLN A 659 -6.09 42.16 -34.34
CA GLN A 659 -7.03 41.49 -35.25
C GLN A 659 -6.48 41.51 -36.68
N GLN A 660 -5.84 40.42 -37.10
CA GLN A 660 -5.40 40.26 -38.46
C GLN A 660 -6.28 39.17 -39.09
N ARG A 661 -7.20 39.63 -39.94
CA ARG A 661 -8.04 38.77 -40.77
C ARG A 661 -7.25 38.43 -42.01
N TYR A 662 -7.16 37.13 -42.29
CA TYR A 662 -6.36 36.63 -43.39
C TYR A 662 -7.27 36.18 -44.54
N ASP A 663 -7.46 37.05 -45.51
CA ASP A 663 -8.05 36.70 -46.80
C ASP A 663 -7.06 35.88 -47.65
N ASN A 664 -7.51 35.37 -48.79
CA ASN A 664 -6.66 34.57 -49.67
C ASN A 664 -5.43 35.33 -50.16
N ALA A 665 -5.53 36.63 -50.44
CA ALA A 665 -4.39 37.42 -50.91
C ALA A 665 -3.31 37.59 -49.82
N THR A 666 -3.74 37.79 -48.57
CA THR A 666 -2.87 37.93 -47.41
C THR A 666 -2.23 36.60 -47.03
N VAL A 667 -2.99 35.50 -47.09
CA VAL A 667 -2.42 34.16 -46.86
C VAL A 667 -1.35 33.83 -47.89
N ARG A 668 -1.53 34.17 -49.18
CA ARG A 668 -0.47 33.99 -50.19
C ARG A 668 0.80 34.77 -49.83
N ALA A 669 0.65 36.04 -49.42
CA ALA A 669 1.78 36.89 -49.06
C ALA A 669 2.54 36.38 -47.82
N GLU A 670 1.84 35.91 -46.79
CA GLU A 670 2.47 35.40 -45.57
C GLU A 670 3.05 34.00 -45.73
N PHE A 671 2.39 33.13 -46.49
CA PHE A 671 2.85 31.76 -46.73
C PHE A 671 4.21 31.74 -47.44
N ALA A 672 4.40 32.63 -48.42
CA ALA A 672 5.70 32.83 -49.09
C ALA A 672 6.79 33.35 -48.13
N ALA A 673 6.43 34.18 -47.15
CA ALA A 673 7.36 34.75 -46.18
C ALA A 673 7.74 33.78 -45.04
N THR A 674 6.87 32.83 -44.71
CA THR A 674 7.02 31.92 -43.55
C THR A 674 7.63 30.56 -43.92
N LYS A 675 7.59 30.15 -45.19
CA LYS A 675 8.14 28.86 -45.66
C LYS A 675 9.62 28.64 -45.34
N GLU A 676 10.43 29.70 -45.31
CA GLU A 676 11.86 29.59 -44.96
C GLU A 676 12.11 29.54 -43.44
N ALA A 677 11.13 29.91 -42.62
CA ALA A 677 11.27 30.05 -41.17
C ALA A 677 10.97 28.76 -40.38
N PHE A 678 10.21 27.82 -40.96
CA PHE A 678 9.75 26.61 -40.29
C PHE A 678 10.30 25.35 -40.98
N LYS A 679 11.28 24.69 -40.36
CA LYS A 679 11.79 23.40 -40.82
C LYS A 679 10.99 22.27 -40.19
N ASN A 680 10.81 21.16 -40.91
CA ASN A 680 10.11 19.97 -40.43
C ASN A 680 8.70 20.26 -39.86
N PHE A 681 8.00 21.25 -40.42
CA PHE A 681 6.63 21.58 -40.03
C PHE A 681 5.68 20.43 -40.39
N HIS A 682 4.95 19.94 -39.40
CA HIS A 682 3.98 18.86 -39.56
C HIS A 682 2.77 19.09 -38.66
N VAL A 683 1.58 18.95 -39.23
CA VAL A 683 0.28 19.02 -38.56
C VAL A 683 -0.33 17.62 -38.54
N GLN A 684 -0.63 17.16 -37.33
CA GLN A 684 -1.34 15.92 -37.09
C GLN A 684 -2.71 16.23 -36.49
N VAL A 685 -3.78 15.80 -37.16
CA VAL A 685 -5.14 15.83 -36.60
C VAL A 685 -5.25 14.69 -35.60
N VAL A 686 -5.61 15.03 -34.37
CA VAL A 686 -5.77 14.12 -33.23
C VAL A 686 -7.20 13.63 -33.12
N ASP A 687 -8.16 14.53 -33.35
CA ASP A 687 -9.59 14.22 -33.28
C ASP A 687 -10.41 15.22 -34.10
N HIS A 688 -11.69 14.92 -34.35
CA HIS A 688 -12.61 15.81 -35.08
C HIS A 688 -14.07 15.65 -34.63
N VAL A 689 -14.86 16.72 -34.78
CA VAL A 689 -16.30 16.71 -34.57
C VAL A 689 -17.00 17.37 -35.75
N GLU A 690 -18.06 16.73 -36.25
CA GLU A 690 -18.80 17.19 -37.42
C GLU A 690 -20.25 17.56 -37.09
N ASP A 691 -20.70 18.67 -37.66
CA ASP A 691 -22.11 19.02 -37.77
C ASP A 691 -22.49 19.07 -39.25
N THR A 692 -22.93 17.92 -39.77
CA THR A 692 -23.34 17.73 -41.15
C THR A 692 -24.56 18.58 -41.53
N SER A 693 -25.37 19.00 -40.57
CA SER A 693 -26.56 19.85 -40.82
C SER A 693 -26.22 21.32 -41.01
N ALA A 694 -25.04 21.73 -40.57
CA ALA A 694 -24.56 23.11 -40.61
C ALA A 694 -23.33 23.28 -41.52
N GLY A 695 -22.87 22.21 -42.17
CA GLY A 695 -21.64 22.24 -42.99
C GLY A 695 -20.38 22.53 -42.16
N ARG A 696 -20.34 22.23 -40.87
CA ARG A 696 -19.24 22.62 -39.98
C ARG A 696 -18.45 21.43 -39.48
N ILE A 697 -17.14 21.63 -39.35
CA ILE A 697 -16.24 20.65 -38.77
C ILE A 697 -15.24 21.34 -37.83
N VAL A 698 -15.02 20.72 -36.68
CA VAL A 698 -13.99 21.10 -35.71
C VAL A 698 -12.88 20.07 -35.79
N LEU A 699 -11.63 20.51 -35.96
CA LEU A 699 -10.44 19.69 -35.88
C LEU A 699 -9.65 20.03 -34.62
N PHE A 700 -9.19 19.00 -33.93
CA PHE A 700 -8.18 19.09 -32.88
C PHE A 700 -6.85 18.64 -33.47
N ALA A 701 -5.84 19.50 -33.46
CA ALA A 701 -4.58 19.23 -34.13
C ALA A 701 -3.35 19.64 -33.32
N HIS A 702 -2.27 18.90 -33.52
CA HIS A 702 -0.93 19.21 -33.03
C HIS A 702 -0.06 19.63 -34.23
N ALA A 703 0.58 20.79 -34.17
CA ALA A 703 1.64 21.16 -35.10
C ALA A 703 3.01 21.03 -34.42
N SER A 704 3.93 20.28 -35.01
CA SER A 704 5.34 20.26 -34.64
C SER A 704 6.17 21.00 -35.70
N MET A 705 7.19 21.74 -35.27
CA MET A 705 8.13 22.42 -36.16
C MET A 705 9.46 22.71 -35.48
N GLU A 706 10.53 22.72 -36.26
CA GLU A 706 11.84 23.20 -35.82
C GLU A 706 11.96 24.70 -36.09
N THR A 707 12.23 25.47 -35.04
CA THR A 707 12.50 26.91 -35.14
C THR A 707 13.98 27.20 -34.89
N THR A 708 14.42 28.42 -35.19
CA THR A 708 15.79 28.88 -34.84
C THR A 708 16.07 28.88 -33.34
N LYS A 709 15.05 28.72 -32.48
CA LYS A 709 15.14 28.68 -31.02
C LYS A 709 14.96 27.25 -30.44
N GLY A 710 14.80 26.23 -31.28
CA GLY A 710 14.54 24.85 -30.90
C GLY A 710 13.20 24.32 -31.42
N ASP A 711 12.89 23.08 -31.07
CA ASP A 711 11.66 22.39 -31.47
C ASP A 711 10.46 22.99 -30.75
N MET A 712 9.40 23.27 -31.50
CA MET A 712 8.15 23.85 -31.00
C MET A 712 6.99 22.92 -31.36
N VAL A 713 6.14 22.64 -30.38
CA VAL A 713 4.88 21.92 -30.56
C VAL A 713 3.73 22.83 -30.13
N LEU A 714 2.75 23.00 -31.00
CA LEU A 714 1.58 23.84 -30.79
C LEU A 714 0.31 23.00 -30.89
N ASP A 715 -0.52 23.08 -29.86
CA ASP A 715 -1.85 22.49 -29.85
C ASP A 715 -2.89 23.56 -30.15
N TYR A 716 -3.78 23.29 -31.11
CA TYR A 716 -4.80 24.25 -31.50
C TYR A 716 -6.08 23.57 -31.99
N VAL A 717 -7.15 24.35 -31.94
CA VAL A 717 -8.48 23.96 -32.42
C VAL A 717 -8.79 24.76 -33.68
N LEU A 718 -9.14 24.08 -34.76
CA LEU A 718 -9.62 24.68 -36.00
C LEU A 718 -11.11 24.44 -36.15
N LEU A 719 -11.90 25.51 -36.19
CA LEU A 719 -13.30 25.45 -36.61
C LEU A 719 -13.38 25.87 -38.08
N LEU A 720 -13.85 24.95 -38.92
CA LEU A 720 -14.00 25.14 -40.35
C LEU A 720 -15.50 25.15 -40.71
N ASP A 721 -15.91 26.19 -41.40
CA ASP A 721 -17.23 26.26 -42.04
C ASP A 721 -17.05 25.90 -43.52
N ILE A 722 -17.77 24.89 -44.01
CA ILE A 722 -17.68 24.38 -45.37
C ILE A 722 -18.97 24.76 -46.08
N SER A 723 -18.82 25.57 -47.12
CA SER A 723 -19.92 25.96 -47.99
C SER A 723 -20.48 24.74 -48.72
N GLU A 724 -21.77 24.47 -48.53
CA GLU A 724 -22.49 23.43 -49.28
C GLU A 724 -22.51 23.71 -50.79
N GLU A 725 -22.52 24.98 -51.20
CA GLU A 725 -22.61 25.36 -52.62
C GLU A 725 -21.30 25.17 -53.38
N SER A 726 -20.17 25.47 -52.73
CA SER A 726 -18.84 25.44 -53.37
C SER A 726 -17.98 24.27 -52.95
N GLU A 727 -18.41 23.49 -51.94
CA GLU A 727 -17.65 22.36 -51.37
C GLU A 727 -16.24 22.77 -50.94
N LYS A 728 -16.13 23.99 -50.39
CA LYS A 728 -14.88 24.63 -49.98
C LYS A 728 -15.06 25.34 -48.65
N ILE A 729 -13.95 25.58 -47.96
CA ILE A 729 -13.94 26.21 -46.65
C ILE A 729 -14.24 27.70 -46.81
N SER A 730 -15.37 28.13 -46.25
CA SER A 730 -15.86 29.51 -46.27
C SER A 730 -15.31 30.34 -45.11
N HIS A 731 -14.93 29.70 -44.00
CA HIS A 731 -14.37 30.39 -42.83
C HIS A 731 -13.48 29.47 -41.99
N ILE A 732 -12.39 30.02 -41.44
CA ILE A 732 -11.46 29.32 -40.55
C ILE A 732 -11.32 30.13 -39.26
N LEU A 733 -11.58 29.50 -38.12
CA LEU A 733 -11.29 30.09 -36.81
C LEU A 733 -10.28 29.20 -36.09
N GLN A 734 -9.11 29.75 -35.80
CA GLN A 734 -8.05 29.10 -35.04
C GLN A 734 -8.01 29.62 -33.61
N MET A 735 -7.98 28.68 -32.65
CA MET A 735 -7.83 28.98 -31.23
C MET A 735 -6.58 28.28 -30.70
N ASN A 736 -5.63 29.05 -30.18
CA ASN A 736 -4.44 28.49 -29.55
C ASN A 736 -4.81 27.93 -28.17
N HIS A 737 -4.42 26.68 -27.91
CA HIS A 737 -4.70 26.04 -26.64
C HIS A 737 -3.77 26.61 -25.55
N PRO A 738 -4.28 27.05 -24.37
CA PRO A 738 -3.49 27.81 -23.38
C PRO A 738 -2.37 27.04 -22.68
N ARG A 739 -2.11 25.77 -23.01
CA ARG A 739 -1.06 24.98 -22.35
C ARG A 739 0.37 25.33 -22.77
N PHE A 740 0.58 26.08 -23.85
CA PHE A 740 1.92 26.37 -24.37
C PHE A 740 2.01 27.74 -25.08
N VAL A 741 1.68 28.83 -24.36
CA VAL A 741 2.14 30.20 -24.71
C VAL A 741 3.41 30.51 -23.93
#